data_AF-A0A1Q6DPX8-F1
#
_entry.id   AF-A0A1Q6DPX8-F1
#
_cell.length_a   1.000
_cell.length_b   1.000
_cell.length_c   1.000
_cell.angle_alpha   90.00
_cell.angle_beta   90.00
_cell.angle_gamma   90.00
#
_symmetry.space_group_name_H-M   'P 1'
#
loop_
_entity.id
_entity.type
_entity.pdbx_description
1 polymer ?
#
loop_
_entity_poly.entity_id
_entity_poly.type
_entity_poly.pdbx_seq_one_letter_code
_entity_poly.pdbx_strand_id
1 'polypeptide(L)'
;MSFHCSICDKVVVARAGDACGRCQTVESHKTGSSDPKPGPVAKCEKITVTPHIMVEYLVVLRDRKLSTHQEGGEDKIVTDAVGVELWLEQDKESPKFDKGATLSLSGAGKADCYEDKELTKKVDLTKPLANDRLSGKTKLKLWLAGTAAGKCTLKLEAEKSDKTEFILAKPAEKEIGVVELLLQVHAQDQTELDKIEVDPDEDPIATYHTNLKNKALPPQKILSDEDKVKKGRLLHTQKDNHHGRARIVIKQLQADYCPVGSDPYDIVLNETNTSGAVEIFDAESAGTAQPLPLKIKLADLKTADKILWVQGKTATKKWRAARLDLGLDRADGGMKKTPKRNGDWARFTVVTIKEVKVDYTAPTDRAAAWDSTNKKFFINLKAAWDSTNKKFTIDGNTDKNGRKITIGAQLSEKIAGVSIHFMLAPDKNNGKAANWGKDMPTTWKWKGIAGALKHDDKAARKKLLHLSATTDADGYAKKELILSRFGGDIFQPACYINEDPHLAKYVHGHTDLEKRKPVFAADQIKVWRKFWYQFTKADGFTPPQPAAAVTAYADVRAEMVLDQTISFKREASTPAVAGEKVAPARTFYKKYIIAGGNSEDWVANVGDYNKNAIANACYDPKSDQPVKNQLIVCSYQYDVKKSGNKRKATGKSAPITSDIHGSKIKITLDKPVFDPPLDGGSMVVELYWYRKSTPGAKTNIASAKATIPKPRANNREIEVEVPVITPAPAAGNASVFIVATCWSPWGPYLGESFGKHSLIVYDSADEADYNDTVVHEIGHALNQTPRTGTQPSPLVTPVTAGGGGIPDHPNQADRGQGNHCQVNDGVDATSGETKYKCVMYDSGPMQWGLHKYCATCHPYLLVENFSSFKDA
;
A
#
# COMPACT_ATOMS: atom_id res chain seq x y z
N MET A 1 21.95 -58.08 -20.38
CA MET A 1 21.51 -59.09 -21.39
C MET A 1 21.59 -60.48 -20.76
N SER A 2 21.19 -61.51 -21.50
CA SER A 2 21.06 -62.92 -21.10
C SER A 2 19.75 -63.28 -20.38
N PHE A 3 19.29 -64.52 -20.62
CA PHE A 3 17.94 -65.08 -20.44
C PHE A 3 18.06 -66.63 -20.37
N HIS A 4 16.94 -67.37 -20.23
CA HIS A 4 16.80 -68.86 -20.27
C HIS A 4 17.21 -69.62 -18.98
N CYS A 5 16.83 -70.90 -18.76
CA CYS A 5 15.58 -71.66 -19.03
C CYS A 5 15.63 -73.03 -18.27
N SER A 6 14.63 -73.90 -18.43
CA SER A 6 14.37 -75.15 -17.67
C SER A 6 14.86 -76.48 -18.29
N ILE A 7 15.11 -77.50 -17.45
CA ILE A 7 15.03 -78.98 -17.69
C ILE A 7 15.13 -79.65 -16.28
N CYS A 8 14.14 -80.39 -15.74
CA CYS A 8 13.64 -81.77 -16.01
C CYS A 8 14.51 -82.91 -15.42
N ASP A 9 13.93 -83.80 -14.59
CA ASP A 9 13.78 -85.25 -14.93
C ASP A 9 12.86 -86.08 -13.98
N LYS A 10 12.70 -87.41 -14.22
CA LYS A 10 11.63 -88.31 -13.70
C LYS A 10 12.11 -89.60 -12.98
N VAL A 11 11.18 -90.29 -12.27
CA VAL A 11 10.94 -91.77 -12.29
C VAL A 11 9.57 -92.12 -11.62
N VAL A 12 9.25 -93.40 -11.35
CA VAL A 12 8.07 -94.14 -11.90
C VAL A 12 7.75 -95.41 -11.05
N VAL A 13 6.73 -96.22 -11.43
CA VAL A 13 6.22 -97.52 -10.84
C VAL A 13 5.11 -97.30 -9.77
N ALA A 14 3.80 -97.65 -9.93
CA ALA A 14 3.06 -98.89 -10.30
C ALA A 14 2.97 -99.92 -9.13
N ARG A 15 1.94 -100.74 -8.84
CA ARG A 15 0.57 -101.15 -9.32
C ARG A 15 -0.13 -101.80 -8.07
N ALA A 16 -1.40 -102.23 -7.96
CA ALA A 16 -2.74 -102.06 -8.58
C ALA A 16 -3.77 -102.83 -7.69
N GLY A 17 -5.11 -102.73 -7.90
CA GLY A 17 -6.08 -103.59 -7.19
C GLY A 17 -7.59 -103.21 -7.29
N ASP A 18 -8.35 -104.02 -8.04
CA ASP A 18 -9.82 -104.06 -8.19
C ASP A 18 -10.54 -104.78 -7.00
N ALA A 19 -11.88 -104.82 -6.82
CA ALA A 19 -13.05 -103.99 -7.21
C ALA A 19 -14.35 -104.57 -6.56
N CYS A 20 -15.50 -103.89 -6.76
CA CYS A 20 -16.89 -104.33 -6.43
C CYS A 20 -17.28 -104.46 -4.94
N GLY A 21 -18.56 -104.39 -4.55
CA GLY A 21 -19.79 -104.30 -5.37
C GLY A 21 -21.02 -103.73 -4.62
N ARG A 22 -22.20 -103.77 -5.27
CA ARG A 22 -23.51 -103.23 -4.80
C ARG A 22 -24.14 -104.19 -3.74
N CYS A 23 -25.23 -103.92 -3.00
CA CYS A 23 -26.44 -103.15 -3.33
C CYS A 23 -27.38 -102.89 -2.11
N GLN A 24 -28.34 -101.97 -2.30
CA GLN A 24 -29.75 -101.96 -1.80
C GLN A 24 -30.15 -102.29 -0.33
N THR A 25 -30.76 -101.28 0.31
CA THR A 25 -32.08 -101.25 1.02
C THR A 25 -32.67 -102.52 1.66
N VAL A 26 -33.23 -102.37 2.89
CA VAL A 26 -34.69 -102.45 3.19
C VAL A 26 -34.97 -101.98 4.63
N GLU A 27 -36.24 -101.74 4.96
CA GLU A 27 -36.74 -101.09 6.19
C GLU A 27 -36.97 -102.05 7.39
N SER A 28 -37.24 -101.42 8.55
CA SER A 28 -38.30 -101.75 9.52
C SER A 28 -37.99 -102.44 10.87
N HIS A 29 -38.61 -101.84 11.89
CA HIS A 29 -39.23 -102.43 13.10
C HIS A 29 -38.42 -103.19 14.19
N LYS A 30 -38.17 -102.40 15.27
CA LYS A 30 -38.73 -102.56 16.64
C LYS A 30 -38.17 -103.59 17.64
N THR A 31 -38.10 -103.08 18.89
CA THR A 31 -38.26 -103.75 20.20
C THR A 31 -37.20 -104.77 20.68
N GLY A 32 -36.84 -104.66 21.96
CA GLY A 32 -36.02 -105.63 22.70
C GLY A 32 -35.08 -104.96 23.70
N SER A 33 -35.46 -104.87 24.98
CA SER A 33 -34.59 -104.32 26.04
C SER A 33 -33.90 -105.43 26.84
N SER A 34 -32.59 -105.31 27.04
CA SER A 34 -31.88 -105.92 28.17
C SER A 34 -30.56 -105.18 28.43
N ASP A 35 -30.29 -104.85 29.70
CA ASP A 35 -29.06 -104.15 30.10
C ASP A 35 -27.83 -105.07 30.09
N PRO A 36 -26.74 -104.73 29.38
CA PRO A 36 -25.42 -105.26 29.63
C PRO A 36 -24.70 -104.43 30.71
N LYS A 37 -23.85 -105.11 31.51
CA LYS A 37 -23.05 -104.49 32.58
C LYS A 37 -22.18 -103.34 32.05
N PRO A 38 -21.90 -102.28 32.85
CA PRO A 38 -20.98 -101.24 32.45
C PRO A 38 -19.58 -101.83 32.18
N GLY A 39 -19.11 -101.66 30.95
CA GLY A 39 -17.72 -101.96 30.59
C GLY A 39 -16.74 -101.01 31.29
N PRO A 40 -15.43 -101.31 31.25
CA PRO A 40 -14.42 -100.42 31.83
C PRO A 40 -14.53 -99.03 31.18
N VAL A 41 -14.78 -98.01 32.00
CA VAL A 41 -14.89 -96.62 31.53
C VAL A 41 -13.59 -96.25 30.83
N ALA A 42 -13.66 -96.04 29.51
CA ALA A 42 -12.53 -95.60 28.71
C ALA A 42 -11.93 -94.36 29.38
N LYS A 43 -10.62 -94.40 29.65
CA LYS A 43 -9.93 -93.39 30.46
C LYS A 43 -9.95 -92.05 29.72
N CYS A 44 -10.99 -91.26 29.99
CA CYS A 44 -11.37 -90.10 29.20
C CYS A 44 -10.21 -89.12 29.11
N GLU A 45 -9.62 -89.01 27.92
CA GLU A 45 -8.42 -88.23 27.73
C GLU A 45 -8.72 -86.76 27.96
N LYS A 46 -7.90 -86.11 28.78
CA LYS A 46 -8.03 -84.68 29.04
C LYS A 46 -7.55 -83.88 27.84
N ILE A 47 -8.24 -82.77 27.59
CA ILE A 47 -7.96 -81.79 26.54
C ILE A 47 -7.74 -80.43 27.20
N THR A 48 -6.54 -79.89 27.06
CA THR A 48 -6.18 -78.57 27.60
C THR A 48 -6.63 -77.48 26.64
N VAL A 49 -7.53 -76.61 27.11
CA VAL A 49 -8.03 -75.45 26.37
C VAL A 49 -7.28 -74.21 26.84
N THR A 50 -6.46 -73.64 25.97
CA THR A 50 -5.59 -72.49 26.28
C THR A 50 -6.12 -71.24 25.57
N PRO A 51 -6.55 -70.19 26.29
CA PRO A 51 -6.88 -68.91 25.69
C PRO A 51 -5.62 -68.19 25.19
N HIS A 52 -5.75 -67.41 24.12
CA HIS A 52 -4.67 -66.56 23.60
C HIS A 52 -5.18 -65.18 23.16
N ILE A 53 -4.36 -64.15 23.43
CA ILE A 53 -4.55 -62.78 22.97
C ILE A 53 -3.29 -62.35 22.21
N MET A 54 -3.48 -61.87 20.98
CA MET A 54 -2.43 -61.17 20.22
C MET A 54 -2.94 -59.81 19.76
N VAL A 55 -2.29 -58.73 20.20
CA VAL A 55 -2.64 -57.35 19.80
C VAL A 55 -1.74 -56.86 18.66
N GLU A 56 -2.31 -56.04 17.76
CA GLU A 56 -1.55 -55.39 16.69
C GLU A 56 -0.57 -54.35 17.26
N TYR A 57 -0.97 -53.64 18.32
CA TYR A 57 -0.15 -52.72 19.09
C TYR A 57 -0.45 -52.89 20.58
N LEU A 58 0.56 -52.70 21.44
CA LEU A 58 0.34 -52.58 22.88
C LEU A 58 -0.33 -51.25 23.26
N VAL A 59 -0.37 -50.28 22.35
CA VAL A 59 -0.89 -48.94 22.57
C VAL A 59 -2.05 -48.66 21.62
N VAL A 60 -3.19 -48.28 22.19
CA VAL A 60 -4.42 -47.86 21.50
C VAL A 60 -4.52 -46.35 21.58
N LEU A 61 -4.87 -45.71 20.47
CA LEU A 61 -5.09 -44.26 20.45
C LEU A 61 -6.48 -43.93 21.01
N ARG A 62 -6.55 -42.95 21.92
CA ARG A 62 -7.80 -42.33 22.38
C ARG A 62 -8.39 -41.50 21.25
N ASP A 63 -9.65 -41.74 20.88
CA ASP A 63 -10.39 -40.82 20.03
C ASP A 63 -10.75 -39.55 20.82
N ARG A 64 -10.34 -38.40 20.26
CA ARG A 64 -10.62 -37.07 20.79
C ARG A 64 -11.82 -36.39 20.12
N LYS A 65 -12.52 -37.10 19.23
CA LYS A 65 -13.78 -36.68 18.59
C LYS A 65 -13.68 -35.42 17.75
N LEU A 66 -12.49 -35.11 17.22
CA LEU A 66 -12.23 -33.95 16.35
C LEU A 66 -13.11 -33.94 15.09
N SER A 67 -13.54 -35.13 14.64
CA SER A 67 -14.52 -35.33 13.56
C SER A 67 -15.89 -34.69 13.84
N THR A 68 -16.23 -34.40 15.10
CA THR A 68 -17.45 -33.66 15.49
C THR A 68 -17.35 -32.16 15.18
N HIS A 69 -16.14 -31.61 15.08
CA HIS A 69 -15.91 -30.22 14.68
C HIS A 69 -15.88 -30.04 13.16
N GLN A 70 -15.73 -31.12 12.38
CA GLN A 70 -15.80 -31.07 10.91
C GLN A 70 -17.19 -30.66 10.41
N GLU A 71 -17.21 -29.95 9.29
CA GLU A 71 -18.44 -29.51 8.62
C GLU A 71 -19.32 -30.69 8.16
N GLY A 72 -20.60 -30.41 7.93
CA GLY A 72 -21.56 -31.40 7.41
C GLY A 72 -21.28 -31.69 5.94
N GLY A 73 -21.20 -32.98 5.58
CA GLY A 73 -20.85 -33.42 4.22
C GLY A 73 -19.34 -33.62 3.98
N GLU A 74 -18.48 -33.37 4.97
CA GLU A 74 -17.08 -33.84 4.92
C GLU A 74 -16.96 -35.31 5.36
N ASP A 75 -16.09 -36.08 4.68
CA ASP A 75 -15.62 -37.38 5.16
C ASP A 75 -15.01 -37.26 6.56
N LYS A 76 -15.49 -38.08 7.50
CA LYS A 76 -15.10 -37.95 8.91
C LYS A 76 -13.75 -38.60 9.19
N ILE A 77 -12.81 -37.79 9.67
CA ILE A 77 -11.44 -38.17 10.01
C ILE A 77 -11.45 -38.76 11.43
N VAL A 78 -11.67 -40.07 11.51
CA VAL A 78 -11.66 -40.84 12.76
C VAL A 78 -10.26 -41.39 13.07
N THR A 79 -9.99 -41.62 14.37
CA THR A 79 -8.76 -42.26 14.85
C THR A 79 -8.72 -43.75 14.45
N ASP A 80 -7.58 -44.24 13.94
CA ASP A 80 -7.44 -45.65 13.57
C ASP A 80 -7.51 -46.58 14.80
N ALA A 81 -8.39 -47.58 14.75
CA ALA A 81 -8.46 -48.64 15.75
C ALA A 81 -7.32 -49.67 15.62
N VAL A 82 -7.02 -50.34 16.73
CA VAL A 82 -5.96 -51.36 16.87
C VAL A 82 -6.58 -52.75 16.76
N GLY A 83 -6.05 -53.60 15.88
CA GLY A 83 -6.51 -54.99 15.77
C GLY A 83 -6.15 -55.84 16.99
N VAL A 84 -7.02 -56.77 17.35
CA VAL A 84 -6.73 -57.85 18.30
C VAL A 84 -7.21 -59.18 17.71
N GLU A 85 -6.42 -60.22 17.85
CA GLU A 85 -6.75 -61.60 17.46
C GLU A 85 -6.84 -62.47 18.73
N LEU A 86 -7.94 -63.22 18.81
CA LEU A 86 -8.36 -64.02 19.94
C LEU A 86 -8.60 -65.46 19.47
N TRP A 87 -8.09 -66.45 20.19
CA TRP A 87 -8.40 -67.86 19.94
C TRP A 87 -8.31 -68.71 21.21
N LEU A 88 -8.93 -69.88 21.14
CA LEU A 88 -8.80 -70.98 22.08
C LEU A 88 -8.04 -72.10 21.38
N GLU A 89 -6.82 -72.35 21.81
CA GLU A 89 -5.99 -73.46 21.34
C GLU A 89 -6.32 -74.73 22.14
N GLN A 90 -6.37 -75.88 21.48
CA GLN A 90 -6.57 -77.18 22.11
C GLN A 90 -5.34 -78.05 21.83
N ASP A 91 -4.83 -78.73 22.86
CA ASP A 91 -3.79 -79.75 22.69
C ASP A 91 -4.26 -80.98 21.88
N LYS A 92 -5.58 -81.17 21.76
CA LYS A 92 -6.24 -82.19 20.94
C LYS A 92 -7.43 -81.59 20.20
N GLU A 93 -7.50 -81.82 18.88
CA GLU A 93 -8.50 -81.18 18.00
C GLU A 93 -9.94 -81.71 18.13
N SER A 94 -10.15 -82.85 18.82
CA SER A 94 -11.46 -83.49 18.97
C SER A 94 -11.63 -84.15 20.35
N PRO A 95 -12.78 -84.00 21.03
CA PRO A 95 -13.90 -83.11 20.67
C PRO A 95 -13.51 -81.62 20.65
N LYS A 96 -14.16 -80.85 19.76
CA LYS A 96 -14.06 -79.39 19.73
C LYS A 96 -14.69 -78.81 21.01
N PHE A 97 -14.06 -77.79 21.59
CA PHE A 97 -14.53 -77.11 22.79
C PHE A 97 -15.93 -76.51 22.58
N ASP A 98 -16.80 -76.68 23.57
CA ASP A 98 -18.25 -76.51 23.43
C ASP A 98 -18.84 -75.29 24.17
N LYS A 99 -17.99 -74.46 24.76
CA LYS A 99 -18.35 -73.18 25.38
C LYS A 99 -17.52 -72.03 24.78
N GLY A 100 -17.94 -70.80 24.97
CA GLY A 100 -17.27 -69.62 24.45
C GLY A 100 -16.09 -69.16 25.30
N ALA A 101 -15.72 -67.90 25.13
CA ALA A 101 -14.82 -67.20 26.05
C ALA A 101 -15.29 -65.76 26.29
N THR A 102 -15.17 -65.30 27.53
CA THR A 102 -15.46 -63.91 27.89
C THR A 102 -14.21 -63.06 27.66
N LEU A 103 -14.35 -62.02 26.83
CA LEU A 103 -13.35 -60.96 26.69
C LEU A 103 -13.74 -59.80 27.61
N SER A 104 -12.84 -59.42 28.52
CA SER A 104 -13.05 -58.32 29.45
C SER A 104 -11.90 -57.31 29.43
N LEU A 105 -12.18 -56.07 29.82
CA LEU A 105 -11.23 -54.96 29.86
C LEU A 105 -11.25 -54.31 31.25
N SER A 106 -10.14 -54.39 32.00
CA SER A 106 -10.03 -53.90 33.38
C SER A 106 -8.93 -52.85 33.53
N GLY A 107 -9.03 -51.98 34.55
CA GLY A 107 -8.11 -50.86 34.77
C GLY A 107 -8.69 -49.49 34.37
N ALA A 108 -7.82 -48.47 34.33
CA ALA A 108 -8.21 -47.07 34.11
C ALA A 108 -8.55 -46.78 32.63
N GLY A 109 -7.71 -47.26 31.71
CA GLY A 109 -7.92 -47.13 30.27
C GLY A 109 -9.20 -47.82 29.81
N LYS A 110 -9.94 -47.18 28.90
CA LYS A 110 -11.17 -47.73 28.31
C LYS A 110 -11.04 -47.75 26.80
N ALA A 111 -11.45 -48.86 26.19
CA ALA A 111 -11.59 -49.01 24.75
C ALA A 111 -12.90 -49.75 24.46
N ASP A 112 -13.58 -49.32 23.40
CA ASP A 112 -14.68 -50.06 22.80
C ASP A 112 -14.13 -51.08 21.80
N CYS A 113 -14.84 -52.20 21.64
CA CYS A 113 -14.43 -53.32 20.78
C CYS A 113 -15.44 -53.50 19.64
N TYR A 114 -14.95 -53.76 18.41
CA TYR A 114 -15.75 -53.81 17.18
C TYR A 114 -15.39 -55.02 16.32
N GLU A 115 -16.35 -55.52 15.52
CA GLU A 115 -16.10 -56.63 14.58
C GLU A 115 -15.44 -56.17 13.26
N ASP A 116 -15.64 -54.91 12.90
CA ASP A 116 -15.19 -54.27 11.66
C ASP A 116 -14.19 -53.13 11.93
N LYS A 117 -13.36 -52.78 10.94
CA LYS A 117 -12.34 -51.73 11.11
C LYS A 117 -12.97 -50.32 11.09
N GLU A 118 -14.14 -50.24 10.47
CA GLU A 118 -14.95 -49.06 10.23
C GLU A 118 -15.79 -48.65 11.47
N LEU A 119 -15.73 -49.46 12.54
CA LEU A 119 -16.31 -49.21 13.87
C LEU A 119 -17.84 -49.11 13.87
N THR A 120 -18.50 -49.87 13.00
CA THR A 120 -19.97 -49.89 12.83
C THR A 120 -20.66 -50.95 13.69
N LYS A 121 -19.99 -52.06 14.01
CA LYS A 121 -20.54 -53.21 14.77
C LYS A 121 -19.85 -53.36 16.12
N LYS A 122 -20.36 -52.67 17.14
CA LYS A 122 -19.84 -52.75 18.51
C LYS A 122 -20.12 -54.12 19.13
N VAL A 123 -19.11 -54.72 19.74
CA VAL A 123 -19.18 -55.99 20.47
C VAL A 123 -19.67 -55.74 21.90
N ASP A 124 -20.66 -56.52 22.32
CA ASP A 124 -21.15 -56.53 23.69
C ASP A 124 -20.27 -57.41 24.60
N LEU A 125 -19.32 -56.77 25.29
CA LEU A 125 -18.40 -57.44 26.21
C LEU A 125 -19.05 -57.99 27.49
N THR A 126 -20.37 -57.81 27.68
CA THR A 126 -21.11 -58.51 28.76
C THR A 126 -21.51 -59.94 28.38
N LYS A 127 -21.33 -60.33 27.12
CA LYS A 127 -21.68 -61.65 26.59
C LYS A 127 -20.43 -62.45 26.18
N PRO A 128 -20.44 -63.78 26.34
CA PRO A 128 -19.37 -64.64 25.83
C PRO A 128 -19.25 -64.55 24.30
N LEU A 129 -18.01 -64.61 23.80
CA LEU A 129 -17.70 -64.78 22.39
C LEU A 129 -17.89 -66.25 22.01
N ALA A 130 -18.66 -66.51 20.94
CA ALA A 130 -19.06 -67.85 20.53
C ALA A 130 -17.88 -68.79 20.19
N ASN A 131 -18.04 -70.07 20.51
CA ASN A 131 -16.97 -71.08 20.45
C ASN A 131 -16.51 -71.39 19.02
N ASP A 132 -17.43 -71.40 18.06
CA ASP A 132 -17.20 -71.60 16.64
C ASP A 132 -16.22 -70.58 16.04
N ARG A 133 -16.31 -69.32 16.48
CA ARG A 133 -15.46 -68.19 16.09
C ARG A 133 -14.06 -68.23 16.71
N LEU A 134 -13.86 -69.00 17.78
CA LEU A 134 -12.63 -68.99 18.60
C LEU A 134 -11.82 -70.28 18.59
N SER A 135 -12.42 -71.43 18.27
CA SER A 135 -11.80 -72.75 18.44
C SER A 135 -11.79 -73.55 17.14
N GLY A 136 -10.92 -74.56 17.05
CA GLY A 136 -10.70 -75.35 15.82
C GLY A 136 -9.92 -74.57 14.76
N LYS A 137 -8.78 -73.97 15.14
CA LYS A 137 -7.87 -73.16 14.30
C LYS A 137 -8.41 -71.81 13.79
N THR A 138 -9.69 -71.51 13.98
CA THR A 138 -10.26 -70.16 13.78
C THR A 138 -9.64 -69.15 14.74
N LYS A 139 -9.29 -67.96 14.24
CA LYS A 139 -8.94 -66.79 15.06
C LYS A 139 -9.97 -65.69 14.86
N LEU A 140 -10.60 -65.23 15.94
CA LEU A 140 -11.50 -64.09 15.88
C LEU A 140 -10.67 -62.80 15.89
N LYS A 141 -10.82 -61.99 14.85
CA LYS A 141 -10.24 -60.64 14.79
C LYS A 141 -11.28 -59.59 15.17
N LEU A 142 -10.93 -58.70 16.08
CA LEU A 142 -11.71 -57.54 16.52
C LEU A 142 -10.84 -56.27 16.47
N TRP A 143 -11.46 -55.10 16.64
CA TRP A 143 -10.82 -53.79 16.59
C TRP A 143 -11.11 -52.98 17.85
N LEU A 144 -10.06 -52.43 18.47
CA LEU A 144 -10.10 -51.65 19.71
C LEU A 144 -10.00 -50.15 19.39
N ALA A 145 -10.99 -49.36 19.82
CA ALA A 145 -11.01 -47.90 19.72
C ALA A 145 -10.97 -47.28 21.12
N GLY A 146 -9.97 -46.45 21.42
CA GLY A 146 -9.76 -45.89 22.76
C GLY A 146 -10.79 -44.82 23.11
N THR A 147 -11.50 -44.97 24.23
CA THR A 147 -12.55 -44.06 24.70
C THR A 147 -12.15 -43.24 25.93
N ALA A 148 -11.26 -43.76 26.77
CA ALA A 148 -10.64 -43.00 27.88
C ALA A 148 -9.18 -43.41 28.08
N ALA A 149 -8.30 -42.42 28.29
CA ALA A 149 -6.88 -42.66 28.48
C ALA A 149 -6.57 -43.37 29.81
N GLY A 150 -5.51 -44.18 29.81
CA GLY A 150 -5.09 -44.97 30.96
C GLY A 150 -4.52 -46.33 30.55
N LYS A 151 -3.81 -46.98 31.47
CA LYS A 151 -3.41 -48.38 31.35
C LYS A 151 -4.59 -49.31 31.64
N CYS A 152 -4.69 -50.42 30.91
CA CYS A 152 -5.71 -51.45 31.12
C CYS A 152 -5.24 -52.85 30.66
N THR A 153 -5.92 -53.89 31.13
CA THR A 153 -5.64 -55.29 30.79
C THR A 153 -6.79 -55.87 29.99
N LEU A 154 -6.50 -56.42 28.80
CA LEU A 154 -7.39 -57.37 28.15
C LEU A 154 -7.25 -58.72 28.86
N LYS A 155 -8.38 -59.34 29.23
CA LYS A 155 -8.44 -60.71 29.74
C LYS A 155 -9.39 -61.54 28.88
N LEU A 156 -8.93 -62.68 28.39
CA LEU A 156 -9.72 -63.68 27.66
C LEU A 156 -9.77 -64.96 28.50
N GLU A 157 -10.98 -65.31 28.95
CA GLU A 157 -11.25 -66.41 29.88
C GLU A 157 -12.25 -67.37 29.24
N ALA A 158 -11.81 -68.62 29.01
CA ALA A 158 -12.69 -69.66 28.47
C ALA A 158 -13.81 -69.96 29.48
N GLU A 159 -15.03 -70.14 28.99
CA GLU A 159 -16.17 -70.48 29.83
C GLU A 159 -16.07 -71.90 30.40
N LYS A 160 -16.60 -72.13 31.60
CA LYS A 160 -16.59 -73.47 32.20
C LYS A 160 -17.48 -74.43 31.38
N SER A 161 -16.90 -75.50 30.86
CA SER A 161 -17.66 -76.63 30.30
C SER A 161 -18.17 -77.57 31.39
N ASP A 162 -19.33 -78.17 31.12
CA ASP A 162 -19.93 -79.23 31.93
C ASP A 162 -19.30 -80.60 31.62
N LYS A 163 -18.57 -80.69 30.50
CA LYS A 163 -17.81 -81.86 30.05
C LYS A 163 -16.49 -81.98 30.79
N THR A 164 -16.24 -83.15 31.37
CA THR A 164 -15.08 -83.35 32.25
C THR A 164 -13.76 -83.53 31.51
N GLU A 165 -13.80 -83.82 30.20
CA GLU A 165 -12.63 -83.95 29.33
C GLU A 165 -11.85 -82.63 29.21
N PHE A 166 -12.51 -81.47 29.24
CA PHE A 166 -11.84 -80.18 29.08
C PHE A 166 -11.20 -79.69 30.39
N ILE A 167 -9.92 -79.36 30.32
CA ILE A 167 -9.18 -78.64 31.36
C ILE A 167 -8.91 -77.24 30.82
N LEU A 168 -9.38 -76.21 31.53
CA LEU A 168 -9.09 -74.83 31.16
C LEU A 168 -7.71 -74.42 31.70
N ALA A 169 -6.86 -73.86 30.82
CA ALA A 169 -5.65 -73.18 31.25
C ALA A 169 -5.98 -71.87 31.99
N LYS A 170 -4.95 -71.19 32.50
CA LYS A 170 -5.11 -69.82 33.02
C LYS A 170 -5.62 -68.89 31.91
N PRO A 171 -6.45 -67.88 32.23
CA PRO A 171 -6.87 -66.86 31.27
C PRO A 171 -5.67 -66.21 30.59
N ALA A 172 -5.81 -65.86 29.30
CA ALA A 172 -4.83 -65.02 28.65
C ALA A 172 -5.04 -63.58 29.11
N GLU A 173 -3.95 -62.92 29.51
CA GLU A 173 -3.96 -61.53 29.93
C GLU A 173 -2.93 -60.72 29.14
N LYS A 174 -3.30 -59.50 28.73
CA LYS A 174 -2.42 -58.59 28.01
C LYS A 174 -2.61 -57.16 28.47
N GLU A 175 -1.57 -56.61 29.11
CA GLU A 175 -1.47 -55.18 29.41
C GLU A 175 -1.39 -54.38 28.10
N ILE A 176 -2.23 -53.35 27.99
CA ILE A 176 -2.20 -52.34 26.95
C ILE A 176 -2.33 -50.93 27.56
N GLY A 177 -2.00 -49.92 26.76
CA GLY A 177 -2.21 -48.51 27.11
C GLY A 177 -3.18 -47.84 26.16
N VAL A 178 -4.21 -47.17 26.68
CA VAL A 178 -4.98 -46.19 25.90
C VAL A 178 -4.31 -44.83 26.11
N VAL A 179 -3.69 -44.28 25.07
CA VAL A 179 -2.93 -43.02 25.15
C VAL A 179 -3.62 -41.90 24.39
N GLU A 180 -3.50 -40.69 24.92
CA GLU A 180 -3.98 -39.48 24.26
C GLU A 180 -2.82 -38.78 23.58
N LEU A 181 -2.92 -38.57 22.26
CA LEU A 181 -1.99 -37.71 21.53
C LEU A 181 -2.53 -36.27 21.54
N LEU A 182 -1.63 -35.30 21.67
CA LEU A 182 -2.01 -33.88 21.70
C LEU A 182 -1.05 -33.02 20.87
N LEU A 183 -1.55 -32.62 19.71
CA LEU A 183 -1.03 -31.61 18.80
C LEU A 183 -1.68 -30.27 19.12
N GLN A 184 -0.94 -29.41 19.82
CA GLN A 184 -1.28 -28.01 19.99
C GLN A 184 -0.79 -27.24 18.76
N VAL A 185 -1.66 -26.44 18.14
CA VAL A 185 -1.29 -25.53 17.04
C VAL A 185 -1.55 -24.10 17.51
N HIS A 186 -0.63 -23.19 17.22
CA HIS A 186 -0.72 -21.80 17.65
C HIS A 186 -0.89 -20.85 16.47
N ALA A 187 -1.69 -19.80 16.65
CA ALA A 187 -1.90 -18.67 15.73
C ALA A 187 -1.60 -17.33 16.42
N GLN A 188 -1.49 -16.22 15.69
CA GLN A 188 -1.30 -14.91 16.32
C GLN A 188 -2.56 -14.51 17.12
N ASP A 189 -2.39 -13.96 18.33
CA ASP A 189 -3.53 -13.36 19.03
C ASP A 189 -3.78 -11.94 18.52
N GLN A 190 -4.76 -11.81 17.62
CA GLN A 190 -5.15 -10.54 17.04
C GLN A 190 -5.56 -9.50 18.10
N THR A 191 -6.22 -9.93 19.17
CA THR A 191 -6.67 -9.03 20.25
C THR A 191 -5.50 -8.42 21.01
N GLU A 192 -4.36 -9.12 21.10
CA GLU A 192 -3.13 -8.56 21.67
C GLU A 192 -2.32 -7.75 20.64
N LEU A 193 -2.35 -8.13 19.35
CA LEU A 193 -1.71 -7.35 18.28
C LEU A 193 -2.33 -5.95 18.11
N ASP A 194 -3.65 -5.82 18.19
CA ASP A 194 -4.35 -4.53 18.02
C ASP A 194 -4.13 -3.55 19.18
N LYS A 195 -3.62 -4.03 20.32
CA LYS A 195 -3.15 -3.21 21.45
C LYS A 195 -1.74 -2.66 21.26
N ILE A 196 -0.97 -3.15 20.28
CA ILE A 196 0.43 -2.75 20.10
C ILE A 196 0.50 -1.36 19.48
N GLU A 197 1.01 -0.42 20.27
CA GLU A 197 1.33 0.94 19.82
C GLU A 197 2.82 1.28 19.93
N VAL A 198 3.31 1.99 18.92
CA VAL A 198 4.66 2.55 18.77
C VAL A 198 4.50 3.90 18.09
N ASP A 199 5.06 4.97 18.65
CA ASP A 199 4.86 6.32 18.11
C ASP A 199 5.77 6.60 16.91
N PRO A 200 5.25 6.89 15.70
CA PRO A 200 6.05 7.28 14.54
C PRO A 200 6.44 8.77 14.53
N ASP A 201 5.92 9.58 15.45
CA ASP A 201 6.21 11.00 15.57
C ASP A 201 7.32 11.28 16.59
N GLU A 202 8.42 10.54 16.45
CA GLU A 202 9.66 10.73 17.21
C GLU A 202 10.67 11.58 16.43
N ASP A 203 11.60 12.23 17.14
CA ASP A 203 12.71 12.99 16.54
C ASP A 203 13.99 12.81 17.37
N PRO A 204 15.10 12.31 16.78
CA PRO A 204 15.25 11.88 15.39
C PRO A 204 14.46 10.60 15.05
N ILE A 205 14.15 10.37 13.77
CA ILE A 205 13.40 9.20 13.30
C ILE A 205 14.05 7.84 13.67
N ALA A 206 15.37 7.83 13.93
CA ALA A 206 16.07 6.65 14.45
C ALA A 206 15.54 6.18 15.83
N THR A 207 14.97 7.08 16.64
CA THR A 207 14.28 6.74 17.90
C THR A 207 13.03 5.91 17.62
N TYR A 208 12.19 6.31 16.66
CA TYR A 208 11.05 5.49 16.21
C TYR A 208 11.51 4.12 15.71
N HIS A 209 12.54 4.05 14.87
CA HIS A 209 13.06 2.77 14.37
C HIS A 209 13.56 1.86 15.51
N THR A 210 14.21 2.43 16.52
CA THR A 210 14.67 1.70 17.72
C THR A 210 13.48 1.20 18.56
N ASN A 211 12.50 2.07 18.81
CA ASN A 211 11.27 1.73 19.54
C ASN A 211 10.47 0.64 18.81
N LEU A 212 10.36 0.74 17.48
CA LEU A 212 9.71 -0.25 16.63
C LEU A 212 10.46 -1.58 16.67
N LYS A 213 11.78 -1.59 16.45
CA LYS A 213 12.63 -2.79 16.57
C LYS A 213 12.41 -3.49 17.92
N ASN A 214 12.52 -2.74 19.02
CA ASN A 214 12.47 -3.27 20.37
C ASN A 214 11.06 -3.66 20.84
N LYS A 215 9.99 -3.22 20.16
CA LYS A 215 8.61 -3.64 20.48
C LYS A 215 8.43 -5.14 20.25
N ALA A 216 8.34 -5.91 21.33
CA ALA A 216 8.02 -7.33 21.29
C ALA A 216 6.62 -7.56 20.68
N LEU A 217 6.45 -8.71 20.03
CA LEU A 217 5.15 -9.22 19.59
C LEU A 217 4.62 -10.21 20.64
N PRO A 218 3.29 -10.34 20.83
CA PRO A 218 2.71 -11.36 21.69
C PRO A 218 3.10 -12.76 21.21
N PRO A 219 3.23 -13.73 22.12
CA PRO A 219 3.44 -15.12 21.74
C PRO A 219 2.21 -15.66 20.97
N GLN A 220 2.44 -16.55 20.00
CA GLN A 220 1.35 -17.21 19.29
C GLN A 220 0.48 -17.99 20.30
N LYS A 221 -0.84 -17.78 20.25
CA LYS A 221 -1.85 -18.37 21.13
C LYS A 221 -2.32 -19.72 20.60
N ILE A 222 -2.53 -20.66 21.51
CA ILE A 222 -3.06 -21.99 21.20
C ILE A 222 -4.48 -21.90 20.61
N LEU A 223 -4.70 -22.60 19.50
CA LEU A 223 -6.03 -22.84 18.92
C LEU A 223 -6.77 -23.92 19.71
N SER A 224 -8.07 -23.76 19.90
CA SER A 224 -8.91 -24.85 20.43
C SER A 224 -8.98 -26.02 19.44
N ASP A 225 -9.42 -27.18 19.91
CA ASP A 225 -9.70 -28.34 19.05
C ASP A 225 -10.77 -28.03 17.98
N GLU A 226 -11.74 -27.16 18.31
CA GLU A 226 -12.70 -26.66 17.33
C GLU A 226 -12.03 -25.71 16.31
N ASP A 227 -11.22 -24.76 16.76
CA ASP A 227 -10.57 -23.79 15.89
C ASP A 227 -9.58 -24.44 14.92
N LYS A 228 -8.75 -25.39 15.40
CA LYS A 228 -7.73 -26.07 14.56
C LYS A 228 -8.36 -27.00 13.51
N VAL A 229 -9.65 -27.30 13.63
CA VAL A 229 -10.47 -28.04 12.65
C VAL A 229 -11.28 -27.10 11.75
N LYS A 230 -12.06 -26.17 12.33
CA LYS A 230 -13.00 -25.30 11.61
C LYS A 230 -12.35 -24.09 10.95
N LYS A 231 -11.36 -23.46 11.58
CA LYS A 231 -10.59 -22.34 11.01
C LYS A 231 -9.29 -22.84 10.38
N GLY A 232 -8.60 -23.72 11.10
CA GLY A 232 -7.22 -24.10 10.79
C GLY A 232 -6.24 -22.95 11.00
N ARG A 233 -5.02 -23.11 10.52
CA ARG A 233 -3.92 -22.14 10.63
C ARG A 233 -3.54 -21.58 9.25
N LEU A 234 -3.48 -20.26 9.11
CA LEU A 234 -3.19 -19.58 7.83
C LEU A 234 -1.69 -19.25 7.69
N LEU A 235 -1.02 -19.92 6.76
CA LEU A 235 0.39 -19.72 6.44
C LEU A 235 0.54 -19.00 5.10
N HIS A 236 1.59 -18.19 4.96
CA HIS A 236 2.05 -17.77 3.63
C HIS A 236 3.07 -18.80 3.10
N THR A 237 3.12 -18.99 1.79
CA THR A 237 4.20 -19.74 1.13
C THR A 237 5.53 -19.06 1.42
N GLN A 238 6.53 -19.81 1.87
CA GLN A 238 7.82 -19.23 2.23
C GLN A 238 8.57 -18.71 1.00
N LYS A 239 9.18 -17.54 1.17
CA LYS A 239 10.16 -16.96 0.26
C LYS A 239 11.24 -16.29 1.09
N ASP A 240 12.50 -16.65 0.84
CA ASP A 240 13.69 -16.01 1.43
C ASP A 240 13.63 -15.83 2.97
N ASN A 241 12.99 -16.77 3.67
CA ASN A 241 12.69 -16.77 5.11
C ASN A 241 11.95 -15.51 5.65
N HIS A 242 11.24 -14.81 4.77
CA HIS A 242 10.50 -13.59 5.12
C HIS A 242 9.24 -13.88 5.97
N HIS A 243 8.52 -14.95 5.66
CA HIS A 243 7.22 -15.26 6.29
C HIS A 243 7.38 -16.07 7.58
N GLY A 244 6.39 -15.95 8.46
CA GLY A 244 6.33 -16.58 9.78
C GLY A 244 6.03 -18.08 9.71
N ARG A 245 6.48 -18.81 10.74
CA ARG A 245 6.12 -20.22 10.94
C ARG A 245 5.08 -20.31 12.07
N ALA A 246 4.13 -21.23 11.95
CA ALA A 246 3.19 -21.51 13.03
C ALA A 246 3.85 -22.41 14.09
N ARG A 247 3.84 -22.01 15.36
CA ARG A 247 4.32 -22.88 16.44
C ARG A 247 3.36 -24.05 16.62
N ILE A 248 3.89 -25.27 16.69
CA ILE A 248 3.17 -26.46 17.12
C ILE A 248 3.89 -27.13 18.30
N VAL A 249 3.13 -27.84 19.13
CA VAL A 249 3.68 -28.65 20.22
C VAL A 249 3.03 -30.01 20.18
N ILE A 250 3.84 -31.06 20.10
CA ILE A 250 3.44 -32.42 20.40
C ILE A 250 3.69 -32.60 21.89
N LYS A 251 2.62 -32.67 22.66
CA LYS A 251 2.69 -32.69 24.12
C LYS A 251 3.23 -34.02 24.66
N GLN A 252 3.93 -33.93 25.77
CA GLN A 252 4.41 -35.06 26.56
C GLN A 252 3.29 -36.06 26.88
N LEU A 253 3.57 -37.35 26.72
CA LEU A 253 2.70 -38.47 27.06
C LEU A 253 2.83 -38.83 28.54
N GLN A 254 1.72 -39.13 29.19
CA GLN A 254 1.74 -39.62 30.57
C GLN A 254 2.31 -41.04 30.61
N ALA A 255 3.53 -41.18 31.15
CA ALA A 255 4.32 -42.40 31.08
C ALA A 255 3.60 -43.65 31.66
N ASP A 256 2.83 -43.48 32.74
CA ASP A 256 2.11 -44.56 33.42
C ASP A 256 1.03 -45.23 32.55
N TYR A 257 0.53 -44.52 31.53
CA TYR A 257 -0.46 -45.05 30.59
C TYR A 257 0.18 -45.98 29.54
N CYS A 258 1.49 -45.91 29.37
CA CYS A 258 2.21 -46.73 28.40
C CYS A 258 2.60 -48.10 29.01
N PRO A 259 2.31 -49.22 28.32
CA PRO A 259 2.66 -50.54 28.81
C PRO A 259 4.14 -50.88 28.57
N VAL A 260 4.65 -51.87 29.30
CA VAL A 260 6.04 -52.33 29.15
C VAL A 260 6.28 -52.84 27.72
N GLY A 261 7.37 -52.40 27.09
CA GLY A 261 7.71 -52.77 25.71
C GLY A 261 7.08 -51.87 24.62
N SER A 262 6.40 -50.79 25.00
CA SER A 262 5.93 -49.76 24.05
C SER A 262 6.99 -48.72 23.66
N ASP A 263 8.07 -48.58 24.45
CA ASP A 263 9.13 -47.58 24.26
C ASP A 263 9.80 -47.55 22.87
N PRO A 264 10.00 -48.68 22.15
CA PRO A 264 10.57 -48.66 20.79
C PRO A 264 9.65 -48.08 19.71
N TYR A 265 8.37 -47.84 20.01
CA TYR A 265 7.38 -47.33 19.06
C TYR A 265 7.70 -45.89 18.63
N ASP A 266 7.27 -45.52 17.43
CA ASP A 266 7.37 -44.16 16.91
C ASP A 266 6.01 -43.46 17.04
N ILE A 267 5.99 -42.29 17.68
CA ILE A 267 4.95 -41.29 17.45
C ILE A 267 5.27 -40.63 16.11
N VAL A 268 4.31 -40.63 15.19
CA VAL A 268 4.53 -40.19 13.80
C VAL A 268 3.68 -38.97 13.50
N LEU A 269 4.32 -37.83 13.21
CA LEU A 269 3.67 -36.66 12.63
C LEU A 269 3.70 -36.80 11.11
N ASN A 270 2.52 -36.95 10.51
CA ASN A 270 2.31 -37.16 9.08
C ASN A 270 1.68 -35.93 8.45
N GLU A 271 1.88 -35.75 7.14
CA GLU A 271 1.14 -34.82 6.30
C GLU A 271 0.09 -35.58 5.47
N THR A 272 -1.07 -34.98 5.19
CA THR A 272 -2.12 -35.55 4.33
C THR A 272 -2.96 -34.44 3.72
N ASN A 273 -2.72 -34.13 2.44
CA ASN A 273 -3.26 -32.92 1.81
C ASN A 273 -4.19 -33.26 0.64
N THR A 274 -5.24 -32.44 0.48
CA THR A 274 -6.07 -32.39 -0.72
C THR A 274 -5.56 -31.36 -1.74
N SER A 275 -4.77 -30.39 -1.30
CA SER A 275 -3.93 -29.52 -2.12
C SER A 275 -2.93 -28.75 -1.24
N GLY A 276 -1.91 -28.14 -1.84
CA GLY A 276 -0.84 -27.45 -1.11
C GLY A 276 0.10 -28.39 -0.34
N ALA A 277 1.07 -27.79 0.35
CA ALA A 277 2.04 -28.50 1.19
C ALA A 277 2.59 -27.61 2.30
N VAL A 278 2.97 -28.22 3.41
CA VAL A 278 3.67 -27.61 4.53
C VAL A 278 5.03 -28.27 4.78
N GLU A 279 5.89 -27.61 5.54
CA GLU A 279 7.17 -28.15 6.01
C GLU A 279 7.31 -27.95 7.52
N ILE A 280 8.05 -28.85 8.16
CA ILE A 280 8.31 -28.83 9.60
C ILE A 280 9.75 -28.36 9.84
N PHE A 281 9.94 -27.54 10.86
CA PHE A 281 11.23 -27.03 11.30
C PHE A 281 11.39 -27.16 12.83
N ASP A 282 12.63 -27.23 13.30
CA ASP A 282 12.96 -27.24 14.74
C ASP A 282 12.87 -25.83 15.39
N ALA A 283 13.09 -24.75 14.63
CA ALA A 283 13.00 -23.36 15.09
C ALA A 283 12.28 -22.41 14.09
N GLU A 284 11.81 -21.27 14.60
CA GLU A 284 10.94 -20.33 13.88
C GLU A 284 11.60 -19.68 12.64
N SER A 285 12.83 -19.19 12.78
CA SER A 285 13.47 -18.34 11.74
C SER A 285 14.81 -18.86 11.21
N ALA A 286 15.56 -19.64 12.00
CA ALA A 286 16.87 -20.18 11.64
C ALA A 286 16.93 -21.72 11.72
N GLY A 287 15.76 -22.37 11.76
CA GLY A 287 15.66 -23.81 11.98
C GLY A 287 15.97 -24.68 10.77
N THR A 288 16.31 -25.94 11.03
CA THR A 288 16.54 -27.01 10.03
C THR A 288 15.23 -27.69 9.66
N ALA A 289 15.04 -27.95 8.36
CA ALA A 289 13.87 -28.68 7.87
C ALA A 289 13.89 -30.13 8.39
N GLN A 290 12.76 -30.57 8.94
CA GLN A 290 12.55 -31.93 9.45
C GLN A 290 11.81 -32.77 8.39
N PRO A 291 12.19 -34.04 8.17
CA PRO A 291 11.52 -34.89 7.20
C PRO A 291 10.09 -35.21 7.62
N LEU A 292 9.15 -35.20 6.67
CA LEU A 292 7.82 -35.75 6.82
C LEU A 292 7.73 -37.10 6.08
N PRO A 293 7.19 -38.17 6.69
CA PRO A 293 6.64 -38.23 8.05
C PRO A 293 7.75 -38.18 9.12
N LEU A 294 7.56 -37.34 10.14
CA LEU A 294 8.51 -37.15 11.23
C LEU A 294 8.24 -38.21 12.31
N LYS A 295 9.25 -39.03 12.59
CA LYS A 295 9.23 -40.05 13.66
C LYS A 295 9.93 -39.52 14.91
N ILE A 296 9.27 -39.68 16.06
CA ILE A 296 9.78 -39.35 17.40
C ILE A 296 9.59 -40.59 18.27
N LYS A 297 10.56 -40.97 19.10
CA LYS A 297 10.35 -42.17 19.94
C LYS A 297 9.30 -41.90 21.02
N LEU A 298 8.47 -42.92 21.26
CA LEU A 298 7.47 -42.89 22.33
C LEU A 298 8.17 -42.70 23.69
N ALA A 299 9.36 -43.26 23.87
CA ALA A 299 10.23 -43.02 25.02
C ALA A 299 10.58 -41.53 25.20
N ASP A 300 11.04 -40.83 24.17
CA ASP A 300 11.40 -39.41 24.23
C ASP A 300 10.20 -38.56 24.69
N LEU A 301 9.03 -38.80 24.08
CA LEU A 301 7.80 -38.09 24.39
C LEU A 301 7.18 -38.44 25.76
N LYS A 302 7.67 -39.45 26.48
CA LYS A 302 7.35 -39.60 27.93
C LYS A 302 8.05 -38.54 28.79
N THR A 303 9.13 -37.91 28.31
CA THR A 303 10.00 -37.06 29.14
C THR A 303 9.78 -35.56 28.94
N ALA A 304 9.39 -35.12 27.74
CA ALA A 304 9.22 -33.70 27.42
C ALA A 304 8.28 -33.47 26.23
N ASP A 305 7.83 -32.21 26.08
CA ASP A 305 7.15 -31.72 24.88
C ASP A 305 8.13 -31.62 23.69
N LYS A 306 7.68 -32.01 22.48
CA LYS A 306 8.38 -31.69 21.23
C LYS A 306 7.78 -30.43 20.59
N ILE A 307 8.51 -29.32 20.68
CA ILE A 307 8.18 -28.07 19.97
C ILE A 307 8.70 -28.15 18.53
N LEU A 308 7.87 -27.74 17.57
CA LEU A 308 8.19 -27.68 16.14
C LEU A 308 7.52 -26.45 15.50
N TRP A 309 7.88 -26.13 14.26
CA TRP A 309 7.42 -24.93 13.55
C TRP A 309 6.99 -25.28 12.12
N VAL A 310 5.75 -24.94 11.76
CA VAL A 310 5.15 -25.26 10.46
C VAL A 310 5.26 -24.09 9.49
N GLN A 311 5.77 -24.36 8.30
CA GLN A 311 6.00 -23.41 7.20
C GLN A 311 5.09 -23.75 6.01
N GLY A 312 4.59 -22.74 5.29
CA GLY A 312 3.90 -22.97 4.00
C GLY A 312 4.90 -23.26 2.88
N LYS A 313 4.75 -24.40 2.19
CA LYS A 313 5.64 -24.83 1.10
C LYS A 313 5.02 -24.58 -0.28
N THR A 314 3.74 -24.92 -0.47
CA THR A 314 2.98 -24.60 -1.69
C THR A 314 1.54 -24.25 -1.36
N ALA A 315 0.95 -23.36 -2.14
CA ALA A 315 -0.39 -22.84 -1.90
C ALA A 315 -1.47 -23.94 -1.96
N THR A 316 -2.42 -23.87 -1.02
CA THR A 316 -3.66 -24.65 -1.02
C THR A 316 -4.65 -24.05 -2.01
N LYS A 317 -5.48 -24.89 -2.67
CA LYS A 317 -6.53 -24.45 -3.60
C LYS A 317 -7.87 -24.08 -2.93
N LYS A 318 -8.01 -24.40 -1.64
CA LYS A 318 -9.17 -24.07 -0.80
C LYS A 318 -8.73 -23.97 0.66
N TRP A 319 -9.58 -23.38 1.51
CA TRP A 319 -9.40 -23.38 2.96
C TRP A 319 -9.14 -24.79 3.50
N ARG A 320 -8.20 -24.90 4.45
CA ARG A 320 -7.99 -26.09 5.28
C ARG A 320 -7.57 -27.35 4.50
N ALA A 321 -7.04 -27.17 3.29
CA ALA A 321 -6.76 -28.26 2.37
C ALA A 321 -5.52 -29.10 2.72
N ALA A 322 -4.60 -28.56 3.53
CA ALA A 322 -3.46 -29.28 4.07
C ALA A 322 -3.74 -29.72 5.52
N ARG A 323 -3.21 -30.89 5.92
CA ARG A 323 -3.43 -31.45 7.27
C ARG A 323 -2.14 -32.05 7.80
N LEU A 324 -1.88 -31.81 9.08
CA LEU A 324 -0.94 -32.61 9.87
C LEU A 324 -1.72 -33.51 10.82
N ASP A 325 -1.35 -34.78 10.92
CA ASP A 325 -1.93 -35.72 11.89
C ASP A 325 -0.87 -36.52 12.65
N LEU A 326 -1.12 -36.70 13.95
CA LEU A 326 -0.36 -37.55 14.85
C LEU A 326 -0.89 -38.98 14.82
N GLY A 327 0.06 -39.90 14.78
CA GLY A 327 -0.17 -41.33 14.71
C GLY A 327 0.89 -42.15 15.46
N LEU A 328 0.82 -43.46 15.30
CA LEU A 328 1.68 -44.44 15.94
C LEU A 328 2.15 -45.49 14.93
N ASP A 329 3.45 -45.79 14.94
CA ASP A 329 4.05 -46.90 14.19
C ASP A 329 5.00 -47.69 15.13
N ARG A 330 5.39 -48.89 14.71
CA ARG A 330 6.32 -49.76 15.47
C ARG A 330 7.24 -50.56 14.56
N ALA A 331 8.23 -51.24 15.13
CA ALA A 331 8.99 -52.26 14.41
C ALA A 331 8.08 -53.45 13.98
N ASP A 332 8.47 -54.14 12.92
CA ASP A 332 7.79 -55.35 12.45
C ASP A 332 7.95 -56.53 13.43
N GLY A 333 7.03 -57.49 13.33
CA GLY A 333 6.92 -58.64 14.24
C GLY A 333 5.51 -58.83 14.80
N GLY A 334 5.17 -60.04 15.23
CA GLY A 334 3.82 -60.40 15.68
C GLY A 334 2.77 -60.27 14.57
N MET A 335 1.57 -59.79 14.91
CA MET A 335 0.52 -59.49 13.93
C MET A 335 1.00 -58.45 12.90
N LYS A 336 0.57 -58.61 11.64
CA LYS A 336 0.84 -57.64 10.55
C LYS A 336 0.39 -56.23 10.95
N LYS A 337 1.34 -55.29 11.07
CA LYS A 337 1.08 -53.91 11.49
C LYS A 337 0.48 -53.06 10.37
N THR A 338 -0.28 -52.05 10.77
CA THR A 338 -0.61 -50.85 9.99
C THR A 338 -0.30 -49.61 10.85
N PRO A 339 0.42 -48.59 10.35
CA PRO A 339 0.61 -47.34 11.09
C PRO A 339 -0.76 -46.71 11.40
N LYS A 340 -1.00 -46.37 12.67
CA LYS A 340 -2.27 -45.80 13.14
C LYS A 340 -2.22 -44.29 12.97
N ARG A 341 -3.30 -43.69 12.46
CA ARG A 341 -3.38 -42.26 12.10
C ARG A 341 -4.44 -41.53 12.93
N ASN A 342 -4.44 -40.20 12.83
CA ASN A 342 -5.50 -39.32 13.33
C ASN A 342 -5.78 -39.37 14.85
N GLY A 343 -4.80 -39.70 15.71
CA GLY A 343 -4.96 -39.63 17.18
C GLY A 343 -5.05 -38.19 17.71
N ASP A 344 -4.44 -37.26 16.98
CA ASP A 344 -4.79 -35.84 16.94
C ASP A 344 -4.49 -35.34 15.52
N TRP A 345 -5.15 -34.28 15.05
CA TRP A 345 -4.88 -33.68 13.75
C TRP A 345 -5.32 -32.21 13.69
N ALA A 346 -4.68 -31.44 12.81
CA ALA A 346 -4.96 -30.03 12.61
C ALA A 346 -4.87 -29.62 11.13
N ARG A 347 -5.65 -28.61 10.74
CA ARG A 347 -5.79 -28.14 9.36
C ARG A 347 -5.01 -26.85 9.12
N PHE A 348 -4.51 -26.71 7.89
CA PHE A 348 -3.70 -25.58 7.43
C PHE A 348 -4.22 -25.07 6.08
N THR A 349 -4.18 -23.76 5.90
CA THR A 349 -4.37 -23.07 4.62
C THR A 349 -3.04 -22.41 4.27
N VAL A 350 -2.55 -22.59 3.05
CA VAL A 350 -1.31 -21.95 2.58
C VAL A 350 -1.66 -21.03 1.42
N VAL A 351 -1.28 -19.76 1.51
CA VAL A 351 -1.55 -18.76 0.47
C VAL A 351 -0.28 -18.14 -0.06
N THR A 352 -0.30 -17.65 -1.30
CA THR A 352 0.76 -16.80 -1.86
C THR A 352 0.13 -15.54 -2.39
N ILE A 353 0.54 -14.36 -1.91
CA ILE A 353 0.24 -13.10 -2.56
C ILE A 353 1.09 -13.06 -3.85
N LYS A 354 0.42 -13.18 -5.00
CA LYS A 354 1.03 -13.29 -6.34
C LYS A 354 1.40 -11.93 -6.92
N GLU A 355 0.57 -10.92 -6.65
CA GLU A 355 0.70 -9.56 -7.17
C GLU A 355 0.23 -8.58 -6.10
N VAL A 356 0.93 -7.45 -5.98
CA VAL A 356 0.45 -6.24 -5.32
C VAL A 356 0.60 -5.10 -6.34
N LYS A 357 -0.38 -4.19 -6.43
CA LYS A 357 -0.36 -3.07 -7.37
C LYS A 357 -1.16 -1.88 -6.88
N VAL A 358 -0.96 -0.73 -7.53
CA VAL A 358 -1.89 0.39 -7.48
C VAL A 358 -3.16 -0.03 -8.25
N ASP A 359 -4.30 -0.10 -7.56
CA ASP A 359 -5.62 -0.38 -8.16
C ASP A 359 -6.22 0.94 -8.67
N TYR A 360 -5.84 1.33 -9.89
CA TYR A 360 -6.23 2.60 -10.48
C TYR A 360 -6.70 2.43 -11.93
N THR A 361 -7.95 2.81 -12.17
CA THR A 361 -8.48 3.04 -13.52
C THR A 361 -8.41 4.52 -13.83
N ALA A 362 -7.83 4.89 -14.98
CA ALA A 362 -7.84 6.28 -15.43
C ALA A 362 -9.28 6.74 -15.74
N PRO A 363 -9.73 7.89 -15.22
CA PRO A 363 -11.00 8.47 -15.61
C PRO A 363 -10.97 8.93 -17.07
N THR A 364 -12.12 8.89 -17.74
CA THR A 364 -12.28 9.32 -19.14
C THR A 364 -12.68 10.79 -19.28
N ASP A 365 -13.11 11.43 -18.19
CA ASP A 365 -13.66 12.80 -18.14
C ASP A 365 -12.65 13.85 -17.65
N ARG A 366 -11.50 13.42 -17.10
CA ARG A 366 -10.45 14.29 -16.54
C ARG A 366 -9.05 13.67 -16.63
N ALA A 367 -8.00 14.43 -16.36
CA ALA A 367 -6.62 13.91 -16.36
C ALA A 367 -6.39 12.78 -15.34
N ALA A 368 -5.57 11.81 -15.73
CA ALA A 368 -5.15 10.72 -14.86
C ALA A 368 -4.21 11.20 -13.74
N ALA A 369 -4.50 10.76 -12.52
CA ALA A 369 -3.66 11.00 -11.34
C ALA A 369 -2.47 10.03 -11.24
N TRP A 370 -2.48 8.91 -11.97
CA TRP A 370 -1.40 7.91 -11.96
C TRP A 370 -0.74 7.82 -13.34
N ASP A 371 0.55 8.16 -13.40
CA ASP A 371 1.45 7.90 -14.52
C ASP A 371 2.32 6.70 -14.12
N SER A 372 1.92 5.51 -14.58
CA SER A 372 2.63 4.25 -14.35
C SER A 372 4.00 4.20 -15.03
N THR A 373 4.17 4.87 -16.17
CA THR A 373 5.42 4.88 -16.95
C THR A 373 6.54 5.58 -16.17
N ASN A 374 6.28 6.78 -15.65
CA ASN A 374 7.26 7.53 -14.85
C ASN A 374 7.18 7.20 -13.34
N LYS A 375 6.17 6.42 -12.94
CA LYS A 375 5.85 6.02 -11.57
C LYS A 375 5.48 7.21 -10.67
N LYS A 376 4.71 8.16 -11.22
CA LYS A 376 4.29 9.42 -10.56
C LYS A 376 2.81 9.37 -10.19
N PHE A 377 2.47 9.73 -8.96
CA PHE A 377 1.09 9.95 -8.54
C PHE A 377 0.87 11.45 -8.25
N PHE A 378 0.00 12.08 -9.02
CA PHE A 378 -0.31 13.50 -8.99
C PHE A 378 -1.38 13.81 -7.93
N ILE A 379 -0.93 14.12 -6.72
CA ILE A 379 -1.78 14.24 -5.52
C ILE A 379 -2.76 15.42 -5.54
N ASN A 380 -2.76 16.24 -6.58
CA ASN A 380 -3.67 17.38 -6.74
C ASN A 380 -4.76 17.18 -7.81
N LEU A 381 -4.84 16.02 -8.48
CA LEU A 381 -5.76 15.79 -9.60
C LEU A 381 -7.06 15.03 -9.27
N LYS A 382 -7.23 14.45 -8.07
CA LYS A 382 -8.41 13.64 -7.70
C LYS A 382 -9.66 14.48 -7.34
N ALA A 383 -9.90 15.58 -8.06
CA ALA A 383 -11.05 16.46 -7.86
C ALA A 383 -12.33 15.94 -8.56
N ALA A 384 -13.49 16.38 -8.09
CA ALA A 384 -14.79 16.18 -8.73
C ALA A 384 -15.14 17.38 -9.61
N TRP A 385 -15.72 17.13 -10.79
CA TRP A 385 -16.22 18.16 -11.70
C TRP A 385 -17.72 18.36 -11.50
N ASP A 386 -18.13 19.58 -11.20
CA ASP A 386 -19.52 20.03 -11.13
C ASP A 386 -19.92 20.58 -12.49
N SER A 387 -20.60 19.73 -13.25
CA SER A 387 -21.12 20.02 -14.59
C SER A 387 -22.20 21.11 -14.60
N THR A 388 -22.91 21.32 -13.49
CA THR A 388 -23.96 22.34 -13.35
C THR A 388 -23.34 23.73 -13.29
N ASN A 389 -22.32 23.91 -12.46
CA ASN A 389 -21.65 25.20 -12.27
C ASN A 389 -20.37 25.39 -13.12
N LYS A 390 -20.01 24.41 -13.95
CA LYS A 390 -18.79 24.40 -14.80
C LYS A 390 -17.51 24.72 -14.01
N LYS A 391 -17.39 24.13 -12.83
CA LYS A 391 -16.28 24.29 -11.88
C LYS A 391 -15.93 22.94 -11.26
N PHE A 392 -14.80 22.84 -10.58
CA PHE A 392 -14.55 21.70 -9.71
C PHE A 392 -15.23 21.95 -8.36
N THR A 393 -16.09 21.03 -7.91
CA THR A 393 -16.61 21.09 -6.54
C THR A 393 -15.54 20.63 -5.57
N ILE A 394 -15.28 21.49 -4.59
CA ILE A 394 -14.43 21.19 -3.46
C ILE A 394 -15.28 20.37 -2.49
N ASP A 395 -15.17 19.03 -2.56
CA ASP A 395 -15.86 18.09 -1.66
C ASP A 395 -15.30 18.13 -0.23
N GLY A 396 -15.43 19.28 0.43
CA GLY A 396 -15.10 19.56 1.83
C GLY A 396 -13.62 19.51 2.24
N ASN A 397 -12.80 18.66 1.62
CA ASN A 397 -11.41 18.42 2.03
C ASN A 397 -10.53 17.91 0.87
N THR A 398 -10.34 18.75 -0.15
CA THR A 398 -9.69 18.37 -1.43
C THR A 398 -8.28 17.81 -1.28
N ASP A 399 -7.46 18.32 -0.36
CA ASP A 399 -6.09 17.83 -0.18
C ASP A 399 -6.01 16.38 0.32
N LYS A 400 -6.85 16.02 1.31
CA LYS A 400 -6.90 14.64 1.80
C LYS A 400 -7.45 13.71 0.73
N ASN A 401 -8.41 14.18 -0.08
CA ASN A 401 -8.98 13.40 -1.17
C ASN A 401 -7.99 13.21 -2.35
N GLY A 402 -7.23 14.24 -2.71
CA GLY A 402 -6.18 14.21 -3.73
C GLY A 402 -5.11 13.13 -3.47
N ARG A 403 -4.77 12.92 -2.19
CA ARG A 403 -3.74 11.96 -1.74
C ARG A 403 -4.24 10.52 -1.55
N LYS A 404 -5.54 10.25 -1.71
CA LYS A 404 -6.11 8.89 -1.57
C LYS A 404 -5.75 7.98 -2.74
N ILE A 405 -5.07 6.87 -2.46
CA ILE A 405 -4.70 5.84 -3.43
C ILE A 405 -5.25 4.47 -3.01
N THR A 406 -5.72 3.67 -3.97
CA THR A 406 -6.14 2.28 -3.70
C THR A 406 -4.99 1.33 -4.02
N ILE A 407 -4.64 0.45 -3.08
CA ILE A 407 -3.70 -0.65 -3.31
C ILE A 407 -4.50 -1.95 -3.37
N GLY A 408 -4.22 -2.78 -4.38
CA GLY A 408 -4.82 -4.10 -4.59
C GLY A 408 -3.79 -5.23 -4.44
N ALA A 409 -4.23 -6.38 -3.97
CA ALA A 409 -3.43 -7.58 -3.76
C ALA A 409 -4.19 -8.83 -4.25
N GLN A 410 -3.53 -9.66 -5.04
CA GLN A 410 -4.09 -10.87 -5.65
C GLN A 410 -3.40 -12.11 -5.11
N LEU A 411 -4.16 -13.09 -4.64
CA LEU A 411 -3.63 -14.42 -4.30
C LEU A 411 -3.37 -15.28 -5.55
N SER A 412 -2.45 -16.23 -5.45
CA SER A 412 -2.16 -17.20 -6.52
C SER A 412 -3.31 -18.19 -6.76
N GLU A 413 -4.12 -18.45 -5.74
CA GLU A 413 -5.24 -19.38 -5.71
C GLU A 413 -6.49 -18.63 -5.23
N LYS A 414 -7.67 -18.95 -5.78
CA LYS A 414 -8.92 -18.24 -5.52
C LYS A 414 -9.51 -18.61 -4.15
N ILE A 415 -9.01 -17.97 -3.10
CA ILE A 415 -9.47 -18.17 -1.71
C ILE A 415 -10.01 -16.86 -1.14
N ALA A 416 -11.31 -16.82 -0.86
CA ALA A 416 -12.00 -15.72 -0.19
C ALA A 416 -11.75 -15.69 1.33
N GLY A 417 -11.97 -14.54 1.97
CA GLY A 417 -11.92 -14.37 3.43
C GLY A 417 -10.51 -14.29 4.04
N VAL A 418 -9.45 -14.25 3.24
CA VAL A 418 -8.07 -14.12 3.71
C VAL A 418 -7.80 -12.66 4.07
N SER A 419 -7.46 -12.37 5.33
CA SER A 419 -7.11 -11.01 5.77
C SER A 419 -5.72 -10.60 5.28
N ILE A 420 -5.68 -9.59 4.40
CA ILE A 420 -4.47 -8.97 3.85
C ILE A 420 -4.34 -7.56 4.44
N HIS A 421 -3.15 -7.21 4.93
CA HIS A 421 -2.79 -5.85 5.35
C HIS A 421 -2.03 -5.13 4.24
N PHE A 422 -2.28 -3.83 4.09
CA PHE A 422 -1.78 -2.98 3.00
C PHE A 422 -0.92 -1.84 3.56
N MET A 423 0.32 -1.74 3.10
CA MET A 423 1.35 -0.84 3.63
C MET A 423 1.93 0.06 2.53
N LEU A 424 2.16 1.33 2.84
CA LEU A 424 2.94 2.28 2.04
C LEU A 424 4.37 2.31 2.57
N ALA A 425 5.19 1.32 2.23
CA ALA A 425 6.54 1.23 2.79
C ALA A 425 7.40 2.42 2.31
N PRO A 426 7.85 3.32 3.20
CA PRO A 426 8.53 4.54 2.81
C PRO A 426 9.96 4.23 2.33
N ASP A 427 10.42 4.97 1.33
CA ASP A 427 11.82 4.90 0.93
C ASP A 427 12.75 5.55 1.95
N LYS A 428 13.95 4.97 2.10
CA LYS A 428 14.98 5.39 3.06
C LYS A 428 15.54 6.80 2.81
N ASN A 429 15.24 7.42 1.67
CA ASN A 429 15.68 8.76 1.30
C ASN A 429 14.54 9.79 1.27
N ASN A 430 13.33 9.46 1.72
CA ASN A 430 12.30 10.46 1.97
C ASN A 430 12.81 11.48 3.02
N GLY A 431 12.56 12.77 2.79
CA GLY A 431 13.17 13.86 3.57
C GLY A 431 14.65 14.15 3.25
N LYS A 432 15.24 13.54 2.21
CA LYS A 432 16.65 13.73 1.82
C LYS A 432 16.81 14.19 0.37
N ALA A 433 17.95 14.84 0.09
CA ALA A 433 18.29 15.40 -1.21
C ALA A 433 18.23 14.39 -2.38
N ALA A 434 18.45 13.10 -2.14
CA ALA A 434 18.36 12.06 -3.18
C ALA A 434 16.93 11.89 -3.75
N ASN A 435 15.88 12.11 -2.95
CA ASN A 435 14.49 12.03 -3.41
C ASN A 435 13.89 13.43 -3.62
N TRP A 436 14.10 14.32 -2.65
CA TRP A 436 13.53 15.67 -2.60
C TRP A 436 14.32 16.68 -3.44
N GLY A 437 15.63 16.51 -3.68
CA GLY A 437 16.50 17.49 -4.36
C GLY A 437 17.20 18.47 -3.40
N LYS A 438 16.68 18.59 -2.18
CA LYS A 438 17.30 19.20 -0.99
C LYS A 438 16.99 18.31 0.22
N ASP A 439 17.81 18.34 1.26
CA ASP A 439 17.46 17.69 2.52
C ASP A 439 16.39 18.49 3.27
N MET A 440 15.58 17.80 4.08
CA MET A 440 14.59 18.45 4.96
C MET A 440 15.31 19.44 5.90
N PRO A 441 14.78 20.67 6.10
CA PRO A 441 15.41 21.66 6.98
C PRO A 441 15.69 21.13 8.38
N THR A 442 16.86 21.47 8.94
CA THR A 442 17.23 21.04 10.31
C THR A 442 16.30 21.59 11.40
N THR A 443 15.55 22.66 11.09
CA THR A 443 14.47 23.25 11.90
C THR A 443 13.17 22.46 11.83
N TRP A 444 12.92 21.73 10.74
CA TRP A 444 11.74 20.87 10.57
C TRP A 444 11.97 19.55 11.30
N LYS A 445 11.50 19.46 12.55
CA LYS A 445 11.53 18.21 13.32
C LYS A 445 10.39 17.31 12.89
N TRP A 446 10.66 16.02 12.67
CA TRP A 446 9.64 15.10 12.14
C TRP A 446 8.43 15.02 13.07
N LYS A 447 8.66 14.99 14.39
CA LYS A 447 7.60 15.06 15.42
C LYS A 447 6.74 16.33 15.39
N GLY A 448 7.28 17.44 14.89
CA GLY A 448 6.57 18.73 14.78
C GLY A 448 5.74 18.88 13.51
N ILE A 449 5.97 18.06 12.49
CA ILE A 449 5.18 18.07 11.25
C ILE A 449 3.81 17.42 11.53
N ALA A 450 2.73 18.13 11.20
CA ALA A 450 1.37 17.67 11.46
C ALA A 450 1.07 16.32 10.78
N GLY A 451 0.49 15.38 11.54
CA GLY A 451 0.24 14.00 11.10
C GLY A 451 -0.55 13.88 9.79
N ALA A 452 -1.44 14.84 9.50
CA ALA A 452 -2.22 14.87 8.27
C ALA A 452 -1.40 15.14 6.98
N LEU A 453 -0.20 15.72 7.09
CA LEU A 453 0.71 15.96 5.95
C LEU A 453 1.54 14.73 5.60
N LYS A 454 1.60 13.76 6.51
CA LYS A 454 2.32 12.48 6.35
C LYS A 454 1.43 11.47 5.62
N HIS A 455 1.98 10.30 5.31
CA HIS A 455 1.18 9.17 4.82
C HIS A 455 0.32 8.59 5.96
N ASP A 456 -0.78 7.93 5.59
CA ASP A 456 -1.71 7.29 6.51
C ASP A 456 -2.21 5.97 5.89
N ASP A 457 -1.73 4.86 6.45
CA ASP A 457 -2.03 3.49 6.05
C ASP A 457 -2.41 2.60 7.25
N LYS A 458 -2.81 3.21 8.37
CA LYS A 458 -3.21 2.54 9.63
C LYS A 458 -4.55 3.07 10.15
N ALA A 459 -5.19 2.35 11.06
CA ALA A 459 -6.41 2.85 11.72
C ALA A 459 -6.13 4.05 12.65
N ALA A 460 -4.92 4.10 13.21
CA ALA A 460 -4.31 5.30 13.78
C ALA A 460 -2.79 5.14 13.64
N ARG A 461 -2.06 6.23 13.37
CA ARG A 461 -0.62 6.17 13.00
C ARG A 461 0.28 5.50 14.05
N LYS A 462 -0.11 5.47 15.34
CA LYS A 462 0.63 4.76 16.41
C LYS A 462 0.44 3.25 16.42
N LYS A 463 -0.56 2.68 15.74
CA LYS A 463 -0.78 1.21 15.72
C LYS A 463 0.37 0.49 15.02
N LEU A 464 0.67 -0.74 15.46
CA LEU A 464 1.59 -1.60 14.73
C LEU A 464 1.02 -1.98 13.35
N LEU A 465 -0.16 -2.62 13.34
CA LEU A 465 -0.73 -3.19 12.13
C LEU A 465 -1.25 -2.11 11.16
N HIS A 466 -1.06 -2.37 9.87
CA HIS A 466 -1.58 -1.55 8.78
C HIS A 466 -3.04 -1.90 8.45
N LEU A 467 -3.72 -1.03 7.70
CA LEU A 467 -5.11 -1.21 7.28
C LEU A 467 -5.28 -2.50 6.47
N SER A 468 -6.35 -3.25 6.76
CA SER A 468 -6.62 -4.55 6.13
C SER A 468 -7.92 -4.63 5.35
N ALA A 469 -7.99 -5.62 4.46
CA ALA A 469 -9.21 -6.08 3.78
C ALA A 469 -9.15 -7.60 3.61
N THR A 470 -10.32 -8.24 3.59
CA THR A 470 -10.46 -9.67 3.27
C THR A 470 -10.55 -9.90 1.77
N THR A 471 -10.02 -11.01 1.27
CA THR A 471 -10.17 -11.40 -0.14
C THR A 471 -11.60 -11.77 -0.53
N ASP A 472 -11.95 -11.50 -1.79
CA ASP A 472 -13.18 -11.90 -2.45
C ASP A 472 -13.10 -13.31 -3.07
N ALA A 473 -14.14 -13.69 -3.82
CA ALA A 473 -14.24 -15.00 -4.50
C ALA A 473 -13.13 -15.26 -5.55
N ASP A 474 -12.48 -14.22 -6.06
CA ASP A 474 -11.35 -14.32 -6.99
C ASP A 474 -9.99 -14.33 -6.27
N GLY A 475 -9.98 -14.28 -4.94
CA GLY A 475 -8.76 -14.18 -4.13
C GLY A 475 -8.14 -12.78 -4.18
N TYR A 476 -8.92 -11.75 -4.52
CA TYR A 476 -8.46 -10.37 -4.61
C TYR A 476 -8.91 -9.56 -3.39
N ALA A 477 -8.04 -8.70 -2.86
CA ALA A 477 -8.35 -7.77 -1.78
C ALA A 477 -7.82 -6.38 -2.14
N LYS A 478 -8.47 -5.32 -1.65
CA LYS A 478 -7.98 -3.94 -1.85
C LYS A 478 -8.33 -2.99 -0.72
N LYS A 479 -7.51 -1.94 -0.56
CA LYS A 479 -7.69 -0.91 0.46
C LYS A 479 -7.31 0.49 -0.05
N GLU A 480 -8.08 1.49 0.34
CA GLU A 480 -7.70 2.90 0.18
C GLU A 480 -6.75 3.31 1.32
N LEU A 481 -5.60 3.87 0.95
CA LEU A 481 -4.56 4.43 1.81
C LEU A 481 -4.32 5.90 1.40
N ILE A 482 -3.53 6.65 2.16
CA ILE A 482 -3.29 8.08 1.89
C ILE A 482 -1.78 8.35 1.79
N LEU A 483 -1.36 8.95 0.68
CA LEU A 483 0.01 9.39 0.45
C LEU A 483 0.37 10.60 1.32
N SER A 484 1.66 10.82 1.53
CA SER A 484 2.14 12.09 2.11
C SER A 484 1.90 13.26 1.15
N ARG A 485 2.00 14.47 1.69
CA ARG A 485 1.90 15.73 0.94
C ARG A 485 3.25 16.21 0.38
N PHE A 486 4.34 15.54 0.74
CA PHE A 486 5.71 15.92 0.36
C PHE A 486 6.04 15.41 -1.04
N GLY A 487 6.23 16.33 -1.98
CA GLY A 487 6.67 16.05 -3.34
C GLY A 487 8.03 15.37 -3.33
N GLY A 488 8.17 14.30 -4.11
CA GLY A 488 9.37 13.49 -4.15
C GLY A 488 9.44 12.40 -3.08
N ASP A 489 8.52 12.33 -2.12
CA ASP A 489 8.40 11.11 -1.30
C ASP A 489 8.13 9.90 -2.18
N ILE A 490 8.80 8.80 -1.88
CA ILE A 490 8.67 7.52 -2.58
C ILE A 490 8.11 6.47 -1.61
N PHE A 491 7.14 5.69 -2.08
CA PHE A 491 6.53 4.58 -1.36
C PHE A 491 6.56 3.32 -2.23
N GLN A 492 6.90 2.17 -1.64
CA GLN A 492 6.72 0.86 -2.26
C GLN A 492 5.44 0.24 -1.65
N PRO A 493 4.32 0.11 -2.40
CA PRO A 493 3.16 -0.62 -1.90
C PRO A 493 3.55 -2.05 -1.53
N ALA A 494 3.08 -2.51 -0.38
CA ALA A 494 3.42 -3.82 0.15
C ALA A 494 2.23 -4.48 0.85
N CYS A 495 2.19 -5.81 0.85
CA CYS A 495 1.16 -6.58 1.54
C CYS A 495 1.72 -7.77 2.32
N TYR A 496 1.01 -8.15 3.38
CA TYR A 496 1.28 -9.32 4.21
C TYR A 496 -0.02 -9.87 4.80
N ILE A 497 -0.04 -11.15 5.18
CA ILE A 497 -1.19 -11.75 5.87
C ILE A 497 -1.19 -11.38 7.35
N ASN A 498 -2.37 -11.39 7.98
CA ASN A 498 -2.56 -11.13 9.41
C ASN A 498 -1.64 -11.96 10.35
N GLU A 499 -1.16 -13.11 9.88
CA GLU A 499 -0.34 -14.05 10.66
C GLU A 499 1.18 -13.78 10.56
N ASP A 500 1.57 -12.77 9.75
CA ASP A 500 2.93 -12.23 9.60
C ASP A 500 3.11 -10.82 10.24
N PRO A 501 2.70 -10.56 11.51
CA PRO A 501 2.72 -9.22 12.11
C PRO A 501 4.12 -8.62 12.27
N HIS A 502 5.19 -9.43 12.15
CA HIS A 502 6.56 -8.92 12.09
C HIS A 502 6.85 -8.11 10.82
N LEU A 503 6.13 -8.35 9.72
CA LEU A 503 6.29 -7.58 8.47
C LEU A 503 5.70 -6.16 8.59
N ALA A 504 4.79 -5.94 9.55
CA ALA A 504 4.33 -4.60 9.93
C ALA A 504 5.43 -3.71 10.54
N LYS A 505 6.62 -4.27 10.82
CA LYS A 505 7.79 -3.57 11.37
C LYS A 505 8.81 -3.18 10.30
N TYR A 506 8.56 -3.44 9.01
CA TYR A 506 9.52 -3.22 7.93
C TYR A 506 9.93 -1.75 7.78
N VAL A 507 11.25 -1.51 7.60
CA VAL A 507 11.82 -0.19 7.30
C VAL A 507 12.95 -0.35 6.27
N HIS A 508 12.82 0.29 5.10
CA HIS A 508 13.86 0.28 4.08
C HIS A 508 15.15 0.96 4.60
N GLY A 509 16.31 0.36 4.34
CA GLY A 509 17.62 0.85 4.76
C GLY A 509 17.99 0.54 6.21
N HIS A 510 17.12 -0.10 7.00
CA HIS A 510 17.41 -0.43 8.39
C HIS A 510 17.99 -1.85 8.51
N THR A 511 19.19 -1.96 9.08
CA THR A 511 19.98 -3.19 9.23
C THR A 511 19.19 -4.43 9.70
N ASP A 512 18.35 -4.30 10.73
CA ASP A 512 17.49 -5.40 11.20
C ASP A 512 16.09 -5.45 10.56
N LEU A 513 15.37 -4.32 10.53
CA LEU A 513 13.97 -4.26 10.09
C LEU A 513 13.77 -4.51 8.59
N GLU A 514 14.80 -4.38 7.75
CA GLU A 514 14.71 -4.73 6.33
C GLU A 514 14.88 -6.24 6.05
N LYS A 515 15.35 -7.05 7.02
CA LYS A 515 15.74 -8.45 6.80
C LYS A 515 14.60 -9.38 6.36
N ARG A 516 13.37 -9.09 6.76
CA ARG A 516 12.16 -9.86 6.42
C ARG A 516 11.19 -8.93 5.71
N LYS A 517 10.83 -9.25 4.47
CA LYS A 517 10.15 -8.30 3.58
C LYS A 517 8.69 -8.70 3.31
N PRO A 518 7.72 -7.77 3.37
CA PRO A 518 6.39 -7.98 2.83
C PRO A 518 6.44 -8.19 1.31
N VAL A 519 5.35 -8.68 0.72
CA VAL A 519 5.24 -8.84 -0.72
C VAL A 519 5.03 -7.46 -1.33
N PHE A 520 6.04 -6.96 -2.03
CA PHE A 520 6.00 -5.64 -2.68
C PHE A 520 5.30 -5.68 -4.05
N ALA A 521 4.71 -4.54 -4.41
CA ALA A 521 4.37 -4.26 -5.80
C ALA A 521 5.63 -4.10 -6.67
N ALA A 522 5.52 -4.38 -7.97
CA ALA A 522 6.60 -4.14 -8.92
C ALA A 522 6.93 -2.64 -9.08
N ASP A 523 5.93 -1.78 -8.90
CA ASP A 523 6.05 -0.33 -9.03
C ASP A 523 6.10 0.38 -7.68
N GLN A 524 7.00 1.35 -7.58
CA GLN A 524 7.00 2.39 -6.56
C GLN A 524 6.03 3.50 -6.94
N ILE A 525 5.59 4.28 -5.96
CA ILE A 525 4.84 5.52 -6.15
C ILE A 525 5.76 6.69 -5.78
N LYS A 526 5.97 7.64 -6.68
CA LYS A 526 6.59 8.93 -6.38
C LYS A 526 5.48 9.96 -6.23
N VAL A 527 5.41 10.67 -5.10
CA VAL A 527 4.47 11.77 -4.88
C VAL A 527 4.86 12.96 -5.75
N TRP A 528 3.97 13.40 -6.63
CA TRP A 528 4.17 14.53 -7.56
C TRP A 528 2.93 15.43 -7.59
N ARG A 529 3.06 16.60 -8.20
CA ARG A 529 1.95 17.52 -8.54
C ARG A 529 1.92 17.74 -10.05
N LYS A 530 0.78 18.17 -10.59
CA LYS A 530 0.66 18.54 -12.02
C LYS A 530 -0.29 19.72 -12.19
N PHE A 531 0.13 20.70 -12.98
CA PHE A 531 -0.68 21.85 -13.37
C PHE A 531 -0.40 22.22 -14.82
N TRP A 532 -1.34 22.95 -15.41
CA TRP A 532 -1.28 23.39 -16.80
C TRP A 532 -1.04 24.90 -16.87
N TYR A 533 -0.49 25.35 -18.00
CA TYR A 533 -0.51 26.76 -18.36
C TYR A 533 -1.05 26.95 -19.77
N GLN A 534 -1.85 28.01 -19.94
CA GLN A 534 -2.30 28.49 -21.24
C GLN A 534 -1.42 29.68 -21.65
N PHE A 535 -0.76 29.58 -22.80
CA PHE A 535 0.16 30.61 -23.30
C PHE A 535 -0.60 31.65 -24.12
N THR A 536 -0.94 32.78 -23.51
CA THR A 536 -1.74 33.84 -24.13
C THR A 536 -0.84 34.99 -24.53
N LYS A 537 -0.90 35.44 -25.78
CA LYS A 537 0.04 36.45 -26.31
C LYS A 537 -0.60 37.33 -27.37
N ALA A 538 0.03 38.45 -27.70
CA ALA A 538 -0.37 39.23 -28.87
C ALA A 538 -0.15 38.43 -30.18
N ASP A 539 -0.99 38.68 -31.18
CA ASP A 539 -0.77 38.15 -32.52
C ASP A 539 0.45 38.81 -33.18
N GLY A 540 1.19 38.06 -33.99
CA GLY A 540 2.50 38.46 -34.53
C GLY A 540 3.66 38.53 -33.50
N PHE A 541 3.39 38.57 -32.19
CA PHE A 541 4.42 38.52 -31.14
C PHE A 541 4.85 37.06 -30.89
N THR A 542 6.17 36.81 -30.74
CA THR A 542 6.75 35.47 -30.62
C THR A 542 7.69 35.33 -29.40
N PRO A 543 7.19 35.46 -28.16
CA PRO A 543 7.95 35.11 -26.96
C PRO A 543 8.20 33.59 -26.90
N PRO A 544 9.34 33.14 -26.35
CA PRO A 544 9.63 31.72 -26.15
C PRO A 544 8.73 31.12 -25.06
N GLN A 545 8.53 29.80 -25.11
CA GLN A 545 7.89 29.09 -24.01
C GLN A 545 8.85 29.06 -22.80
N PRO A 546 8.37 29.22 -21.56
CA PRO A 546 9.22 29.41 -20.39
C PRO A 546 9.83 28.07 -19.89
N ALA A 547 10.80 27.55 -20.64
CA ALA A 547 11.39 26.23 -20.42
C ALA A 547 12.21 26.12 -19.12
N ALA A 548 12.85 27.21 -18.67
CA ALA A 548 13.53 27.22 -17.37
C ALA A 548 12.52 27.24 -16.22
N ALA A 549 11.36 27.90 -16.38
CA ALA A 549 10.28 27.83 -15.39
C ALA A 549 9.72 26.41 -15.23
N VAL A 550 9.51 25.69 -16.34
CA VAL A 550 9.12 24.26 -16.32
C VAL A 550 10.16 23.42 -15.56
N THR A 551 11.45 23.71 -15.75
CA THR A 551 12.55 23.04 -15.04
C THR A 551 12.55 23.36 -13.54
N ALA A 552 12.31 24.61 -13.15
CA ALA A 552 12.21 25.02 -11.76
C ALA A 552 11.06 24.30 -11.02
N TYR A 553 9.89 24.18 -11.64
CA TYR A 553 8.77 23.42 -11.06
C TYR A 553 9.06 21.91 -10.93
N ALA A 554 9.84 21.33 -11.84
CA ALA A 554 10.28 19.93 -11.74
C ALA A 554 11.25 19.69 -10.54
N ASP A 555 12.08 20.67 -10.17
CA ASP A 555 12.94 20.58 -8.98
C ASP A 555 12.12 20.48 -7.68
N VAL A 556 10.90 21.04 -7.66
CA VAL A 556 9.92 20.90 -6.56
C VAL A 556 8.81 19.88 -6.86
N ARG A 557 9.08 18.95 -7.79
CA ARG A 557 8.27 17.75 -8.08
C ARG A 557 6.84 18.08 -8.54
N ALA A 558 6.70 19.20 -9.25
CA ALA A 558 5.50 19.59 -9.96
C ALA A 558 5.73 19.59 -11.48
N GLU A 559 4.81 19.03 -12.25
CA GLU A 559 4.79 19.18 -13.70
C GLU A 559 4.04 20.45 -14.09
N MET A 560 4.72 21.36 -14.78
CA MET A 560 4.14 22.51 -15.47
C MET A 560 3.98 22.16 -16.95
N VAL A 561 2.76 22.01 -17.44
CA VAL A 561 2.47 21.49 -18.78
C VAL A 561 1.75 22.53 -19.64
N LEU A 562 2.20 22.73 -20.89
CA LEU A 562 1.49 23.58 -21.85
C LEU A 562 0.16 22.90 -22.23
N ASP A 563 -0.94 23.64 -22.10
CA ASP A 563 -2.24 23.26 -22.68
C ASP A 563 -2.29 23.67 -24.16
N GLN A 564 -2.19 24.96 -24.44
CA GLN A 564 -2.31 25.54 -25.78
C GLN A 564 -1.77 26.97 -25.81
N THR A 565 -1.59 27.50 -27.02
CA THR A 565 -1.27 28.92 -27.27
C THR A 565 -2.48 29.64 -27.87
N ILE A 566 -2.85 30.81 -27.31
CA ILE A 566 -3.94 31.66 -27.81
C ILE A 566 -3.39 33.06 -28.14
N SER A 567 -3.47 33.45 -29.41
CA SER A 567 -3.18 34.82 -29.85
C SER A 567 -4.40 35.73 -29.64
N PHE A 568 -4.19 36.94 -29.12
CA PHE A 568 -5.15 38.05 -29.20
C PHE A 568 -4.73 39.09 -30.24
N LYS A 569 -5.69 39.57 -31.03
CA LYS A 569 -5.47 40.52 -32.12
C LYS A 569 -5.72 41.96 -31.68
N ARG A 570 -5.05 42.90 -32.35
CA ARG A 570 -5.43 44.32 -32.34
C ARG A 570 -6.80 44.48 -32.99
N GLU A 571 -7.64 45.35 -32.44
CA GLU A 571 -8.89 45.80 -33.06
C GLU A 571 -8.63 46.33 -34.49
N ALA A 572 -9.26 45.69 -35.48
CA ALA A 572 -9.14 46.03 -36.88
C ALA A 572 -10.22 47.06 -37.29
N SER A 573 -10.00 47.77 -38.38
CA SER A 573 -11.02 48.63 -39.01
C SER A 573 -12.06 47.85 -39.82
N THR A 574 -12.09 46.52 -39.65
CA THR A 574 -13.01 45.57 -40.29
C THR A 574 -13.65 44.71 -39.19
N PRO A 575 -14.90 44.25 -39.34
CA PRO A 575 -15.55 43.39 -38.35
C PRO A 575 -14.68 42.16 -38.02
N ALA A 576 -14.61 41.83 -36.73
CA ALA A 576 -13.91 40.63 -36.28
C ALA A 576 -14.58 39.37 -36.85
N VAL A 577 -13.78 38.41 -37.30
CA VAL A 577 -14.30 37.11 -37.76
C VAL A 577 -14.80 36.34 -36.54
N ALA A 578 -15.93 35.64 -36.67
CA ALA A 578 -16.55 34.92 -35.57
C ALA A 578 -15.56 33.91 -34.94
N GLY A 579 -15.24 34.10 -33.65
CA GLY A 579 -14.25 33.30 -32.91
C GLY A 579 -12.92 34.01 -32.64
N GLU A 580 -12.62 35.12 -33.32
CA GLU A 580 -11.38 35.88 -33.07
C GLU A 580 -11.34 36.53 -31.69
N LYS A 581 -10.18 36.45 -31.03
CA LYS A 581 -9.92 37.08 -29.73
C LYS A 581 -9.40 38.50 -29.94
N VAL A 582 -10.30 39.48 -30.05
CA VAL A 582 -9.92 40.90 -30.17
C VAL A 582 -9.61 41.48 -28.80
N ALA A 583 -8.46 42.13 -28.66
CA ALA A 583 -8.09 42.85 -27.44
C ALA A 583 -8.86 44.19 -27.34
N PRO A 584 -9.19 44.66 -26.13
CA PRO A 584 -9.90 45.92 -25.94
C PRO A 584 -9.06 47.12 -26.44
N ALA A 585 -9.75 48.21 -26.78
CA ALA A 585 -9.15 49.47 -27.17
C ALA A 585 -8.04 49.92 -26.20
N ARG A 586 -6.98 50.56 -26.74
CA ARG A 586 -5.75 50.97 -26.03
C ARG A 586 -4.88 49.82 -25.50
N THR A 587 -5.07 48.58 -25.98
CA THR A 587 -4.09 47.50 -25.76
C THR A 587 -2.86 47.64 -26.67
N PHE A 588 -3.03 48.12 -27.91
CA PHE A 588 -1.92 48.23 -28.87
C PHE A 588 -1.52 49.67 -29.14
N TYR A 589 -0.20 49.92 -29.14
CA TYR A 589 0.43 51.20 -29.43
C TYR A 589 1.54 51.06 -30.48
N LYS A 590 1.92 52.16 -31.13
CA LYS A 590 3.14 52.20 -31.95
C LYS A 590 4.37 52.12 -31.04
N LYS A 591 5.37 51.31 -31.39
CA LYS A 591 6.58 51.11 -30.56
C LYS A 591 7.31 52.41 -30.22
N TYR A 592 7.38 53.38 -31.15
CA TYR A 592 7.97 54.70 -30.86
C TYR A 592 7.25 55.50 -29.74
N ILE A 593 5.98 55.22 -29.46
CA ILE A 593 5.23 55.85 -28.37
C ILE A 593 5.66 55.24 -27.03
N ILE A 594 5.73 53.92 -26.90
CA ILE A 594 6.01 53.26 -25.61
C ILE A 594 7.51 53.17 -25.28
N ALA A 595 8.36 52.90 -26.27
CA ALA A 595 9.80 52.69 -26.08
C ALA A 595 10.67 53.86 -26.57
N GLY A 596 10.19 54.62 -27.55
CA GLY A 596 11.01 55.58 -28.30
C GLY A 596 11.59 55.00 -29.60
N GLY A 597 12.47 55.76 -30.25
CA GLY A 597 12.98 55.44 -31.59
C GLY A 597 12.03 55.89 -32.71
N ASN A 598 11.97 55.11 -33.78
CA ASN A 598 11.19 55.42 -35.00
C ASN A 598 10.22 54.31 -35.44
N SER A 599 10.27 53.12 -34.84
CA SER A 599 9.48 51.94 -35.24
C SER A 599 7.98 52.18 -35.11
N GLU A 600 7.26 51.86 -36.19
CA GLU A 600 5.80 51.88 -36.27
C GLU A 600 5.16 50.51 -36.10
N ASP A 601 5.89 49.56 -35.53
CA ASP A 601 5.35 48.25 -35.19
C ASP A 601 4.29 48.41 -34.09
N TRP A 602 3.22 47.65 -34.18
CA TRP A 602 2.17 47.64 -33.14
C TRP A 602 2.57 46.68 -32.04
N VAL A 603 2.85 47.21 -30.85
CA VAL A 603 3.23 46.45 -29.65
C VAL A 603 2.08 46.47 -28.64
N ALA A 604 1.90 45.37 -27.92
CA ALA A 604 0.87 45.26 -26.88
C ALA A 604 1.39 45.79 -25.54
N ASN A 605 0.64 46.72 -24.96
CA ASN A 605 0.71 47.09 -23.54
C ASN A 605 -0.45 46.44 -22.79
N VAL A 606 -0.15 45.73 -21.71
CA VAL A 606 -1.17 45.13 -20.84
C VAL A 606 -0.94 45.61 -19.41
N GLY A 607 -2.02 45.89 -18.69
CA GLY A 607 -1.99 46.44 -17.33
C GLY A 607 -3.38 46.53 -16.69
N ASP A 608 -3.49 47.26 -15.58
CA ASP A 608 -4.69 47.40 -14.74
C ASP A 608 -6.00 47.64 -15.52
N TYR A 609 -5.93 48.43 -16.59
CA TYR A 609 -7.05 48.86 -17.40
C TYR A 609 -7.56 47.86 -18.45
N ASN A 610 -6.78 46.83 -18.82
CA ASN A 610 -7.16 45.87 -19.88
C ASN A 610 -6.89 44.39 -19.56
N LYS A 611 -6.00 44.05 -18.62
CA LYS A 611 -5.61 42.65 -18.31
C LYS A 611 -6.80 41.73 -18.04
N ASN A 612 -7.79 42.18 -17.29
CA ASN A 612 -8.99 41.41 -16.95
C ASN A 612 -9.88 41.13 -18.17
N ALA A 613 -9.96 42.04 -19.13
CA ALA A 613 -10.72 41.83 -20.37
C ALA A 613 -10.01 40.83 -21.29
N ILE A 614 -8.68 40.90 -21.40
CA ILE A 614 -7.87 39.93 -22.16
C ILE A 614 -7.95 38.54 -21.51
N ALA A 615 -7.84 38.46 -20.18
CA ALA A 615 -8.00 37.24 -19.40
C ALA A 615 -9.37 36.59 -19.66
N ASN A 616 -10.46 37.32 -19.44
CA ASN A 616 -11.82 36.81 -19.63
C ASN A 616 -12.13 36.44 -21.09
N ALA A 617 -11.60 37.16 -22.08
CA ALA A 617 -11.81 36.85 -23.48
C ALA A 617 -11.02 35.61 -23.95
N CYS A 618 -9.79 35.43 -23.42
CA CYS A 618 -8.85 34.42 -23.92
C CYS A 618 -8.76 33.14 -23.07
N TYR A 619 -9.21 33.12 -21.81
CA TYR A 619 -9.11 31.94 -20.95
C TYR A 619 -10.05 30.81 -21.39
N ASP A 620 -9.49 29.62 -21.62
CA ASP A 620 -10.23 28.43 -22.04
C ASP A 620 -10.22 27.35 -20.93
N PRO A 621 -11.26 27.27 -20.07
CA PRO A 621 -11.34 26.25 -19.02
C PRO A 621 -11.65 24.86 -19.58
N LYS A 622 -10.86 23.84 -19.20
CA LYS A 622 -11.08 22.43 -19.60
C LYS A 622 -11.22 21.53 -18.37
N SER A 623 -12.16 20.57 -18.42
CA SER A 623 -12.49 19.68 -17.28
C SER A 623 -11.41 18.64 -16.99
N ASP A 624 -10.50 18.39 -17.92
CA ASP A 624 -9.31 17.55 -17.74
C ASP A 624 -8.11 18.30 -17.15
N GLN A 625 -8.19 19.63 -17.04
CA GLN A 625 -7.09 20.49 -16.60
C GLN A 625 -7.48 21.32 -15.37
N PRO A 626 -7.78 20.68 -14.22
CA PRO A 626 -8.34 21.35 -13.04
C PRO A 626 -7.52 22.50 -12.48
N VAL A 627 -6.21 22.45 -12.67
CA VAL A 627 -5.25 23.39 -12.10
C VAL A 627 -4.53 24.07 -13.26
N LYS A 628 -5.16 25.07 -13.88
CA LYS A 628 -4.58 25.82 -15.01
C LYS A 628 -4.38 27.30 -14.70
N ASN A 629 -3.18 27.79 -14.98
CA ASN A 629 -2.84 29.21 -14.98
C ASN A 629 -2.91 29.78 -16.42
N GLN A 630 -3.20 31.06 -16.57
CA GLN A 630 -3.06 31.77 -17.85
C GLN A 630 -1.86 32.72 -17.81
N LEU A 631 -0.82 32.37 -18.55
CA LEU A 631 0.31 33.29 -18.79
C LEU A 631 -0.08 34.25 -19.91
N ILE A 632 -0.30 35.52 -19.58
CA ILE A 632 -0.54 36.60 -20.55
C ILE A 632 0.81 37.29 -20.80
N VAL A 633 1.48 36.92 -21.89
CA VAL A 633 2.81 37.44 -22.24
C VAL A 633 2.70 38.61 -23.22
N CYS A 634 3.30 39.73 -22.85
CA CYS A 634 3.26 40.99 -23.58
C CYS A 634 4.66 41.59 -23.76
N SER A 635 4.77 42.67 -24.53
CA SER A 635 6.05 43.38 -24.74
C SER A 635 6.29 44.49 -23.72
N TYR A 636 5.22 45.00 -23.08
CA TYR A 636 5.27 46.10 -22.13
C TYR A 636 4.12 45.98 -21.11
N GLN A 637 4.43 46.23 -19.83
CA GLN A 637 3.43 46.43 -18.78
C GLN A 637 3.55 47.84 -18.20
N TYR A 638 2.47 48.61 -18.36
CA TYR A 638 2.29 49.94 -17.81
C TYR A 638 0.83 50.10 -17.37
N ASP A 639 0.62 50.64 -16.17
CA ASP A 639 -0.70 50.82 -15.54
C ASP A 639 -1.16 52.29 -15.54
N VAL A 640 -2.48 52.50 -15.46
CA VAL A 640 -3.08 53.82 -15.25
C VAL A 640 -2.88 54.28 -13.80
N LYS A 641 -2.97 53.36 -12.82
CA LYS A 641 -2.97 53.67 -11.38
C LYS A 641 -2.02 52.79 -10.58
N LYS A 642 -1.38 53.36 -9.55
CA LYS A 642 -0.85 52.62 -8.40
C LYS A 642 -1.62 53.05 -7.15
N SER A 643 -2.11 52.09 -6.37
CA SER A 643 -2.93 52.33 -5.17
C SER A 643 -4.07 53.34 -5.41
N GLY A 644 -4.79 53.18 -6.53
CA GLY A 644 -5.90 54.05 -6.96
C GLY A 644 -5.51 55.38 -7.64
N ASN A 645 -4.24 55.81 -7.54
CA ASN A 645 -3.80 57.15 -7.93
C ASN A 645 -3.17 57.20 -9.34
N LYS A 646 -3.62 58.15 -10.19
CA LYS A 646 -2.96 58.47 -11.47
C LYS A 646 -1.66 59.25 -11.24
N ARG A 647 -0.70 59.13 -12.16
CA ARG A 647 0.58 59.86 -12.13
C ARG A 647 0.61 60.99 -13.18
N LYS A 648 1.34 62.08 -12.90
CA LYS A 648 1.59 63.17 -13.85
C LYS A 648 3.09 63.26 -14.17
N ALA A 649 3.40 63.50 -15.43
CA ALA A 649 4.73 63.83 -15.93
C ALA A 649 4.79 65.35 -16.15
N THR A 650 5.88 66.01 -15.79
CA THR A 650 6.07 67.46 -16.01
C THR A 650 7.44 67.74 -16.60
N GLY A 651 7.50 68.71 -17.50
CA GLY A 651 8.74 69.17 -18.14
C GLY A 651 8.65 70.63 -18.56
N LYS A 652 9.82 71.22 -18.85
CA LYS A 652 9.96 72.63 -19.23
C LYS A 652 10.96 72.76 -20.39
N SER A 653 10.67 73.64 -21.34
CA SER A 653 11.55 73.94 -22.45
C SER A 653 12.89 74.56 -22.01
N ALA A 654 13.86 74.56 -22.92
CA ALA A 654 14.93 75.56 -22.91
C ALA A 654 14.34 76.99 -22.95
N PRO A 655 15.07 78.03 -22.49
CA PRO A 655 14.61 79.41 -22.61
C PRO A 655 14.47 79.81 -24.08
N ILE A 656 13.28 80.25 -24.49
CA ILE A 656 13.00 80.81 -25.80
C ILE A 656 13.42 82.29 -25.77
N THR A 657 14.36 82.67 -26.62
CA THR A 657 15.03 83.99 -26.63
C THR A 657 14.85 84.79 -27.92
N SER A 658 13.98 84.32 -28.82
CA SER A 658 13.59 84.97 -30.08
C SER A 658 12.16 84.57 -30.42
N ASP A 659 11.51 85.26 -31.36
CA ASP A 659 10.27 84.72 -31.93
C ASP A 659 10.57 83.47 -32.76
N ILE A 660 9.80 82.41 -32.49
CA ILE A 660 9.82 81.11 -33.17
C ILE A 660 8.40 80.57 -33.32
N HIS A 661 7.38 81.44 -33.35
CA HIS A 661 5.98 81.06 -33.55
C HIS A 661 5.79 80.03 -34.69
N GLY A 662 4.98 79.01 -34.46
CA GLY A 662 4.74 77.89 -35.37
C GLY A 662 5.86 76.84 -35.39
N SER A 663 7.03 77.12 -34.82
CA SER A 663 8.11 76.13 -34.68
C SER A 663 7.75 75.09 -33.64
N LYS A 664 8.21 73.86 -33.88
CA LYS A 664 8.05 72.72 -32.97
C LYS A 664 9.30 72.60 -32.08
N ILE A 665 9.12 72.64 -30.76
CA ILE A 665 10.19 72.44 -29.78
C ILE A 665 9.98 71.15 -29.00
N LYS A 666 11.06 70.40 -28.76
CA LYS A 666 11.03 69.19 -27.93
C LYS A 666 11.13 69.57 -26.44
N ILE A 667 10.31 68.92 -25.61
CA ILE A 667 10.32 69.04 -24.15
C ILE A 667 10.44 67.64 -23.55
N THR A 668 11.53 67.40 -22.82
CA THR A 668 11.69 66.19 -22.02
C THR A 668 10.90 66.36 -20.71
N LEU A 669 9.97 65.44 -20.45
CA LEU A 669 9.29 65.34 -19.16
C LEU A 669 10.10 64.47 -18.19
N ASP A 670 9.85 64.60 -16.90
CA ASP A 670 10.50 63.81 -15.86
C ASP A 670 10.14 62.31 -15.90
N LYS A 671 8.97 61.95 -16.47
CA LYS A 671 8.39 60.59 -16.51
C LYS A 671 7.84 60.25 -17.90
N PRO A 672 7.56 58.96 -18.21
CA PRO A 672 6.95 58.57 -19.47
C PRO A 672 5.60 59.24 -19.75
N VAL A 673 5.26 59.37 -21.02
CA VAL A 673 3.96 59.90 -21.51
C VAL A 673 3.60 59.25 -22.84
N PHE A 674 2.34 58.83 -22.98
CA PHE A 674 1.77 58.21 -24.18
C PHE A 674 0.58 59.03 -24.69
N ASP A 675 0.32 58.96 -25.99
CA ASP A 675 -0.83 59.57 -26.65
C ASP A 675 -1.50 58.53 -27.58
N PRO A 676 -2.80 58.21 -27.41
CA PRO A 676 -3.64 58.59 -26.27
C PRO A 676 -3.14 57.98 -24.94
N PRO A 677 -3.47 58.56 -23.77
CA PRO A 677 -3.27 57.90 -22.47
C PRO A 677 -3.91 56.52 -22.40
N LEU A 678 -3.42 55.66 -21.49
CA LEU A 678 -3.88 54.27 -21.34
C LEU A 678 -5.37 54.16 -20.98
N ASP A 679 -5.91 55.12 -20.24
CA ASP A 679 -7.34 55.27 -19.93
C ASP A 679 -8.12 56.15 -20.94
N GLY A 680 -7.43 56.75 -21.90
CA GLY A 680 -7.99 57.64 -22.92
C GLY A 680 -8.08 59.11 -22.50
N GLY A 681 -8.79 59.90 -23.30
CA GLY A 681 -8.81 61.36 -23.16
C GLY A 681 -7.58 62.04 -23.76
N SER A 682 -7.26 63.25 -23.31
CA SER A 682 -6.09 64.01 -23.80
C SER A 682 -4.82 63.66 -23.02
N MET A 683 -3.69 63.57 -23.72
CA MET A 683 -2.35 63.48 -23.13
C MET A 683 -2.06 64.60 -22.13
N VAL A 684 -2.51 65.83 -22.43
CA VAL A 684 -2.17 67.06 -21.70
C VAL A 684 -3.12 67.29 -20.53
N VAL A 685 -2.54 67.61 -19.36
CA VAL A 685 -3.24 68.06 -18.16
C VAL A 685 -3.15 69.57 -18.00
N GLU A 686 -1.98 70.14 -18.26
CA GLU A 686 -1.72 71.58 -18.24
C GLU A 686 -0.63 71.89 -19.27
N LEU A 687 -0.82 72.90 -20.12
CA LEU A 687 0.20 73.36 -21.08
C LEU A 687 0.13 74.89 -21.12
N TYR A 688 1.23 75.54 -20.80
CA TYR A 688 1.29 77.00 -20.69
C TYR A 688 2.70 77.53 -20.98
N TRP A 689 2.79 78.83 -21.24
CA TRP A 689 4.06 79.56 -21.24
C TRP A 689 4.10 80.64 -20.15
N TYR A 690 5.30 81.03 -19.74
CA TYR A 690 5.53 82.13 -18.80
C TYR A 690 6.85 82.87 -19.13
N ARG A 691 6.95 84.16 -18.76
CA ARG A 691 8.21 84.93 -18.89
C ARG A 691 9.09 84.79 -17.66
N LYS A 692 10.41 84.76 -17.83
CA LYS A 692 11.38 84.77 -16.72
C LYS A 692 11.17 85.94 -15.76
N SER A 693 10.76 87.11 -16.26
CA SER A 693 10.41 88.29 -15.46
C SER A 693 9.15 88.13 -14.60
N THR A 694 8.21 87.26 -14.98
CA THR A 694 6.91 87.08 -14.31
C THR A 694 6.51 85.60 -14.21
N PRO A 695 7.20 84.76 -13.41
CA PRO A 695 6.96 83.31 -13.42
C PRO A 695 5.57 82.84 -13.00
N GLY A 696 4.82 83.65 -12.25
CA GLY A 696 3.43 83.37 -11.88
C GLY A 696 2.41 83.68 -12.98
N ALA A 697 2.77 84.48 -14.00
CA ALA A 697 1.88 84.83 -15.11
C ALA A 697 1.91 83.73 -16.17
N LYS A 698 1.04 82.73 -16.01
CA LYS A 698 0.83 81.64 -16.98
C LYS A 698 -0.09 82.09 -18.11
N THR A 699 0.27 81.77 -19.35
CA THR A 699 -0.62 81.87 -20.52
C THR A 699 -0.82 80.49 -21.12
N ASN A 700 -2.07 80.02 -21.18
CA ASN A 700 -2.39 78.67 -21.65
C ASN A 700 -2.09 78.48 -23.14
N ILE A 701 -1.74 77.25 -23.51
CA ILE A 701 -1.59 76.79 -24.89
C ILE A 701 -2.59 75.65 -25.10
N ALA A 702 -3.27 75.60 -26.24
CA ALA A 702 -4.24 74.55 -26.54
C ALA A 702 -3.56 73.17 -26.56
N SER A 703 -4.13 72.17 -25.88
CA SER A 703 -3.55 70.82 -25.73
C SER A 703 -3.16 70.16 -27.06
N ALA A 704 -3.92 70.42 -28.13
CA ALA A 704 -3.65 69.90 -29.48
C ALA A 704 -2.35 70.43 -30.13
N LYS A 705 -1.68 71.40 -29.51
CA LYS A 705 -0.34 71.88 -29.91
C LYS A 705 0.80 71.03 -29.34
N ALA A 706 0.52 70.06 -28.46
CA ALA A 706 1.49 69.09 -27.98
C ALA A 706 1.23 67.69 -28.57
N THR A 707 2.27 67.07 -29.11
CA THR A 707 2.23 65.75 -29.77
C THR A 707 3.42 64.89 -29.37
N ILE A 708 3.34 63.57 -29.57
CA ILE A 708 4.49 62.67 -29.48
C ILE A 708 5.35 62.81 -30.77
N PRO A 709 6.64 63.20 -30.69
CA PRO A 709 7.48 63.32 -31.88
C PRO A 709 7.87 61.96 -32.45
N LYS A 710 8.19 61.93 -33.75
CA LYS A 710 8.73 60.78 -34.49
C LYS A 710 9.84 61.28 -35.41
N PRO A 711 11.11 60.86 -35.24
CA PRO A 711 11.62 59.97 -34.20
C PRO A 711 11.58 60.60 -32.79
N ARG A 712 11.38 59.73 -31.79
CA ARG A 712 11.30 60.05 -30.37
C ARG A 712 12.59 59.64 -29.68
N ALA A 713 13.23 60.52 -28.92
CA ALA A 713 14.50 60.19 -28.24
C ALA A 713 14.32 59.12 -27.14
N ASN A 714 13.23 59.22 -26.37
CA ASN A 714 12.79 58.25 -25.38
C ASN A 714 11.31 58.50 -25.05
N ASN A 715 10.67 57.62 -24.28
CA ASN A 715 9.23 57.69 -23.99
C ASN A 715 8.77 58.84 -23.07
N ARG A 716 9.67 59.77 -22.69
CA ARG A 716 9.39 60.98 -21.90
C ARG A 716 9.40 62.27 -22.72
N GLU A 717 9.78 62.21 -24.00
CA GLU A 717 9.88 63.38 -24.88
C GLU A 717 8.51 63.71 -25.52
N ILE A 718 8.07 64.97 -25.42
CA ILE A 718 6.98 65.51 -26.25
C ILE A 718 7.50 66.60 -27.18
N GLU A 719 6.68 67.00 -28.14
CA GLU A 719 6.96 68.11 -29.04
C GLU A 719 5.78 69.10 -28.99
N VAL A 720 6.08 70.38 -28.79
CA VAL A 720 5.09 71.46 -28.66
C VAL A 720 5.30 72.50 -29.76
N GLU A 721 4.24 72.81 -30.49
CA GLU A 721 4.21 73.93 -31.43
C GLU A 721 4.08 75.26 -30.65
N VAL A 722 5.02 76.17 -30.85
CA VAL A 722 5.11 77.43 -30.11
C VAL A 722 4.02 78.40 -30.59
N PRO A 723 3.13 78.90 -29.71
CA PRO A 723 2.08 79.85 -30.08
C PRO A 723 2.65 81.25 -30.35
N VAL A 724 1.81 82.16 -30.87
CA VAL A 724 2.14 83.60 -30.89
C VAL A 724 2.35 84.08 -29.45
N ILE A 725 3.49 84.72 -29.20
CA ILE A 725 3.86 85.26 -27.88
C ILE A 725 4.06 86.77 -28.02
N THR A 726 3.22 87.55 -27.32
CA THR A 726 3.22 89.01 -27.40
C THR A 726 3.61 89.65 -26.06
N PRO A 727 4.55 90.60 -26.01
CA PRO A 727 5.58 90.89 -27.03
C PRO A 727 6.49 89.68 -27.32
N ALA A 728 7.23 89.70 -28.43
CA ALA A 728 8.12 88.60 -28.82
C ALA A 728 9.08 88.16 -27.68
N PRO A 729 9.48 86.87 -27.60
CA PRO A 729 10.52 86.43 -26.68
C PRO A 729 11.87 87.09 -27.01
N ALA A 730 12.64 87.42 -25.97
CA ALA A 730 14.00 87.95 -26.10
C ALA A 730 14.92 87.37 -25.01
N ALA A 731 16.21 87.69 -25.04
CA ALA A 731 17.18 87.22 -24.06
C ALA A 731 16.95 87.79 -22.63
N GLY A 732 17.69 87.28 -21.65
CA GLY A 732 17.70 87.82 -20.29
C GLY A 732 16.39 87.56 -19.53
N ASN A 733 15.69 88.64 -19.14
CA ASN A 733 14.44 88.56 -18.37
C ASN A 733 13.18 88.47 -19.24
N ALA A 734 13.28 88.75 -20.54
CA ALA A 734 12.19 88.64 -21.50
C ALA A 734 11.96 87.20 -22.02
N SER A 735 12.86 86.28 -21.68
CA SER A 735 12.85 84.89 -22.15
C SER A 735 11.63 84.12 -21.67
N VAL A 736 11.11 83.27 -22.55
CA VAL A 736 9.90 82.49 -22.30
C VAL A 736 10.23 81.02 -22.06
N PHE A 737 9.52 80.39 -21.15
CA PHE A 737 9.55 78.95 -20.95
C PHE A 737 8.16 78.39 -21.23
N ILE A 738 8.09 77.31 -22.01
CA ILE A 738 6.90 76.47 -22.11
C ILE A 738 6.99 75.38 -21.04
N VAL A 739 5.92 75.17 -20.29
CA VAL A 739 5.77 74.09 -19.31
C VAL A 739 4.63 73.19 -19.77
N ALA A 740 4.91 71.90 -19.77
CA ALA A 740 3.92 70.86 -20.06
C ALA A 740 3.79 69.93 -18.86
N THR A 741 2.55 69.66 -18.46
CA THR A 741 2.18 68.58 -17.55
C THR A 741 1.22 67.65 -18.26
N CYS A 742 1.57 66.37 -18.33
CA CYS A 742 0.83 65.34 -19.04
C CYS A 742 0.45 64.18 -18.10
N TRP A 743 -0.52 63.36 -18.49
CA TRP A 743 -0.77 62.09 -17.81
C TRP A 743 0.41 61.13 -18.04
N SER A 744 0.81 60.43 -16.99
CA SER A 744 1.94 59.52 -17.00
C SER A 744 1.49 58.15 -16.51
N PRO A 745 1.89 57.05 -17.17
CA PRO A 745 1.65 55.72 -16.65
C PRO A 745 2.52 55.44 -15.41
N TRP A 746 2.11 54.42 -14.67
CA TRP A 746 2.97 53.71 -13.72
C TRP A 746 3.67 52.55 -14.45
N GLY A 747 4.90 52.24 -14.02
CA GLY A 747 5.78 51.27 -14.66
C GLY A 747 7.03 51.89 -15.32
N PRO A 748 7.77 51.13 -16.14
CA PRO A 748 7.45 49.76 -16.55
C PRO A 748 7.44 48.77 -15.37
N TYR A 749 6.67 47.71 -15.50
CA TYR A 749 6.67 46.53 -14.62
C TYR A 749 7.09 45.28 -15.41
N LEU A 750 7.35 44.18 -14.72
CA LEU A 750 7.81 42.91 -15.30
C LEU A 750 6.70 41.84 -15.33
N GLY A 751 5.85 41.81 -14.31
CA GLY A 751 4.73 40.88 -14.22
C GLY A 751 3.68 41.32 -13.19
N GLU A 752 2.64 40.50 -13.06
CA GLU A 752 1.66 40.53 -11.96
C GLU A 752 0.84 39.24 -11.90
N SER A 753 0.72 38.64 -10.72
CA SER A 753 -0.20 37.55 -10.45
C SER A 753 -1.57 38.04 -9.99
N PHE A 754 -2.64 37.56 -10.63
CA PHE A 754 -4.02 37.89 -10.30
C PHE A 754 -4.91 36.64 -10.41
N GLY A 755 -4.86 35.82 -9.36
CA GLY A 755 -5.63 34.58 -9.24
C GLY A 755 -5.06 33.46 -10.12
N LYS A 756 -5.91 32.88 -10.96
CA LYS A 756 -5.52 31.88 -11.98
C LYS A 756 -4.84 32.50 -13.22
N HIS A 757 -4.52 33.79 -13.20
CA HIS A 757 -3.92 34.52 -14.32
C HIS A 757 -2.62 35.17 -13.87
N SER A 758 -1.63 35.23 -14.75
CA SER A 758 -0.37 35.94 -14.50
C SER A 758 0.01 36.73 -15.76
N LEU A 759 0.17 38.04 -15.60
CA LEU A 759 0.71 38.94 -16.61
C LEU A 759 2.23 38.87 -16.55
N ILE A 760 2.89 38.80 -17.71
CA ILE A 760 4.34 38.68 -17.85
C ILE A 760 4.80 39.57 -19.01
N VAL A 761 5.92 40.27 -18.84
CA VAL A 761 6.66 40.95 -19.91
C VAL A 761 7.78 40.05 -20.41
N TYR A 762 7.96 39.97 -21.73
CA TYR A 762 9.13 39.37 -22.35
C TYR A 762 9.93 40.42 -23.10
N ASP A 763 11.18 40.65 -22.67
CA ASP A 763 12.21 41.30 -23.48
C ASP A 763 13.17 40.24 -24.03
N SER A 764 13.40 40.27 -25.33
CA SER A 764 14.41 39.45 -26.02
C SER A 764 15.86 39.73 -25.60
N ALA A 765 16.12 40.82 -24.87
CA ALA A 765 17.41 41.09 -24.26
C ALA A 765 17.63 40.33 -22.93
N ASP A 766 16.57 39.85 -22.27
CA ASP A 766 16.65 39.16 -20.97
C ASP A 766 15.60 38.02 -20.86
N GLU A 767 15.88 36.92 -21.56
CA GLU A 767 15.06 35.70 -21.47
C GLU A 767 15.13 35.03 -20.08
N ALA A 768 16.17 35.33 -19.29
CA ALA A 768 16.35 34.78 -17.95
C ALA A 768 15.36 35.40 -16.95
N ASP A 769 15.29 36.73 -16.90
CA ASP A 769 14.34 37.47 -16.06
C ASP A 769 12.88 37.17 -16.45
N TYR A 770 12.60 36.96 -17.74
CA TYR A 770 11.30 36.47 -18.21
C TYR A 770 10.92 35.11 -17.61
N ASN A 771 11.83 34.13 -17.61
CA ASN A 771 11.57 32.82 -17.02
C ASN A 771 11.40 32.90 -15.50
N ASP A 772 12.22 33.70 -14.83
CA ASP A 772 12.12 33.90 -13.38
C ASP A 772 10.83 34.62 -12.99
N THR A 773 10.39 35.61 -13.76
CA THR A 773 9.08 36.27 -13.59
C THR A 773 7.93 35.27 -13.75
N VAL A 774 7.98 34.35 -14.73
CA VAL A 774 6.99 33.26 -14.85
C VAL A 774 6.96 32.37 -13.60
N VAL A 775 8.12 32.03 -13.03
CA VAL A 775 8.16 31.25 -11.79
C VAL A 775 7.59 32.04 -10.61
N HIS A 776 7.96 33.32 -10.51
CA HIS A 776 7.58 34.26 -9.45
C HIS A 776 6.07 34.47 -9.37
N GLU A 777 5.44 34.86 -10.48
CA GLU A 777 4.00 35.20 -10.49
C GLU A 777 3.12 33.96 -10.30
N ILE A 778 3.47 32.82 -10.91
CA ILE A 778 2.80 31.54 -10.60
C ILE A 778 3.03 31.18 -9.11
N GLY A 779 4.19 31.54 -8.56
CA GLY A 779 4.56 31.27 -7.16
C GLY A 779 3.76 32.06 -6.12
N HIS A 780 3.36 33.29 -6.42
CA HIS A 780 2.38 34.02 -5.62
C HIS A 780 1.02 33.29 -5.61
N ALA A 781 0.48 32.95 -6.78
CA ALA A 781 -0.79 32.22 -6.89
C ALA A 781 -0.75 30.80 -6.29
N LEU A 782 0.44 30.25 -6.02
CA LEU A 782 0.65 28.97 -5.33
C LEU A 782 1.05 29.09 -3.85
N ASN A 783 1.18 30.30 -3.26
CA ASN A 783 1.56 30.50 -1.84
C ASN A 783 2.94 29.91 -1.48
N GLN A 784 3.92 30.01 -2.38
CA GLN A 784 5.27 29.41 -2.16
C GLN A 784 6.03 29.99 -0.96
N THR A 785 5.71 31.23 -0.60
CA THR A 785 6.28 32.05 0.47
C THR A 785 5.17 32.35 1.50
N PRO A 786 4.65 31.33 2.20
CA PRO A 786 3.45 31.48 3.03
C PRO A 786 3.65 32.50 4.16
N ARG A 787 2.69 33.43 4.31
CA ARG A 787 2.62 34.35 5.46
C ARG A 787 2.68 33.57 6.77
N THR A 788 3.22 34.20 7.82
CA THR A 788 3.25 33.64 9.18
C THR A 788 1.86 33.12 9.59
N GLY A 789 1.79 31.85 10.03
CA GLY A 789 0.55 31.15 10.34
C GLY A 789 -0.33 30.69 9.16
N THR A 790 0.05 30.95 7.90
CA THR A 790 -0.68 30.49 6.69
C THR A 790 0.06 29.40 5.90
N GLN A 791 0.97 28.68 6.55
CA GLN A 791 1.64 27.52 5.98
C GLN A 791 0.66 26.34 5.76
N PRO A 792 1.01 25.36 4.90
CA PRO A 792 0.28 24.10 4.72
C PRO A 792 -0.13 23.39 6.02
N SER A 793 -1.32 23.70 6.51
CA SER A 793 -1.95 23.10 7.69
C SER A 793 -2.89 21.95 7.30
N PRO A 794 -3.20 20.98 8.18
CA PRO A 794 -4.44 20.21 8.10
C PRO A 794 -5.66 21.14 7.88
N LEU A 795 -6.44 20.88 6.84
CA LEU A 795 -7.57 21.72 6.44
C LEU A 795 -8.75 21.66 7.44
N VAL A 796 -8.74 22.57 8.42
CA VAL A 796 -9.93 23.26 8.95
C VAL A 796 -9.53 24.69 9.34
N THR A 797 -10.30 25.70 8.94
CA THR A 797 -10.20 27.08 9.46
C THR A 797 -11.06 27.27 10.71
N PRO A 798 -10.71 28.20 11.63
CA PRO A 798 -9.55 29.09 11.62
C PRO A 798 -8.29 28.43 12.22
N VAL A 799 -7.11 28.80 11.70
CA VAL A 799 -5.83 28.46 12.35
C VAL A 799 -5.67 29.36 13.57
N THR A 800 -5.66 28.78 14.77
CA THR A 800 -5.19 29.49 15.97
C THR A 800 -3.71 29.81 15.82
N ALA A 801 -3.31 31.05 16.10
CA ALA A 801 -1.93 31.52 15.92
C ALA A 801 -0.94 30.61 16.69
N GLY A 802 0.05 30.08 15.97
CA GLY A 802 1.00 29.07 16.48
C GLY A 802 0.74 27.63 15.99
N GLY A 803 -0.37 27.36 15.28
CA GLY A 803 -0.78 26.02 14.81
C GLY A 803 -0.42 25.66 13.36
N GLY A 804 0.71 26.12 12.81
CA GLY A 804 1.15 25.77 11.46
C GLY A 804 1.47 24.27 11.31
N GLY A 805 1.07 23.64 10.20
CA GLY A 805 1.32 22.21 9.96
C GLY A 805 2.80 21.85 9.72
N ILE A 806 3.59 22.87 9.42
CA ILE A 806 5.05 22.94 9.33
C ILE A 806 5.48 24.27 9.99
N PRO A 807 6.75 24.44 10.40
CA PRO A 807 7.26 25.71 10.92
C PRO A 807 7.08 26.89 9.96
N ASP A 808 7.05 28.12 10.48
CA ASP A 808 6.99 29.34 9.65
C ASP A 808 8.20 29.47 8.71
N HIS A 809 7.98 30.04 7.53
CA HIS A 809 9.04 30.27 6.54
C HIS A 809 9.99 31.38 7.06
N PRO A 810 11.23 31.07 7.47
CA PRO A 810 12.03 31.95 8.33
C PRO A 810 12.56 33.21 7.65
N ASN A 811 12.43 33.28 6.31
CA ASN A 811 12.85 34.43 5.51
C ASN A 811 11.66 35.06 4.75
N GLN A 812 10.42 34.84 5.22
CA GLN A 812 9.23 35.46 4.60
C GLN A 812 9.17 36.95 4.96
N ALA A 813 8.73 37.75 3.99
CA ALA A 813 8.30 39.11 4.22
C ALA A 813 7.16 39.47 3.25
N ASP A 814 6.42 40.52 3.59
CA ASP A 814 5.45 41.17 2.73
C ASP A 814 5.77 42.66 2.75
N ARG A 815 6.12 43.24 1.59
CA ARG A 815 6.38 44.68 1.44
C ARG A 815 5.23 45.44 0.78
N GLY A 816 4.02 44.87 0.81
CA GLY A 816 2.83 45.44 0.18
C GLY A 816 2.74 45.20 -1.32
N GLN A 817 3.48 44.20 -1.83
CA GLN A 817 3.48 43.78 -3.24
C GLN A 817 3.28 42.25 -3.40
N GLY A 818 2.97 41.53 -2.33
CA GLY A 818 2.95 40.07 -2.30
C GLY A 818 3.92 39.52 -1.25
N ASN A 819 4.04 38.20 -1.19
CA ASN A 819 4.89 37.52 -0.21
C ASN A 819 6.21 37.06 -0.84
N HIS A 820 7.32 37.43 -0.22
CA HIS A 820 8.66 37.25 -0.77
C HIS A 820 9.61 36.55 0.19
N CYS A 821 10.75 36.10 -0.34
CA CYS A 821 11.82 35.42 0.37
C CYS A 821 13.07 36.30 0.39
N GLN A 822 13.49 36.75 1.57
CA GLN A 822 14.61 37.70 1.75
C GLN A 822 15.98 37.02 1.91
N VAL A 823 16.18 35.78 1.43
CA VAL A 823 17.50 35.11 1.49
C VAL A 823 18.51 35.84 0.59
N ASN A 824 19.57 36.36 1.19
CA ASN A 824 20.60 37.15 0.52
C ASN A 824 21.92 36.41 0.27
N ASP A 825 22.80 37.02 -0.53
CA ASP A 825 24.21 36.63 -0.75
C ASP A 825 25.18 37.78 -0.42
N GLY A 826 24.88 38.50 0.66
CA GLY A 826 25.54 39.77 0.96
C GLY A 826 25.13 40.88 -0.01
N VAL A 827 26.09 41.75 -0.32
CA VAL A 827 25.88 43.03 -1.02
C VAL A 827 26.88 43.13 -2.17
N ASP A 828 26.48 43.69 -3.31
CA ASP A 828 27.42 43.97 -4.39
C ASP A 828 28.39 45.10 -4.02
N ALA A 829 29.69 44.86 -4.22
CA ALA A 829 30.74 45.82 -3.90
C ALA A 829 30.78 47.04 -4.83
N THR A 830 30.04 47.02 -5.95
CA THR A 830 29.99 48.08 -6.97
C THR A 830 28.73 48.93 -6.85
N SER A 831 27.55 48.30 -6.72
CA SER A 831 26.27 49.04 -6.60
C SER A 831 25.82 49.29 -5.16
N GLY A 832 26.33 48.55 -4.18
CA GLY A 832 25.87 48.61 -2.79
C GLY A 832 24.50 47.93 -2.56
N GLU A 833 23.99 47.19 -3.55
CA GLU A 833 22.69 46.52 -3.48
C GLU A 833 22.80 45.09 -2.95
N THR A 834 21.79 44.65 -2.19
CA THR A 834 21.73 43.26 -1.68
C THR A 834 21.48 42.27 -2.82
N LYS A 835 22.27 41.19 -2.89
CA LYS A 835 22.07 40.07 -3.82
C LYS A 835 21.10 39.06 -3.21
N TYR A 836 20.20 38.45 -3.99
CA TYR A 836 19.13 37.59 -3.46
C TYR A 836 19.08 36.20 -4.11
N LYS A 837 19.04 35.14 -3.29
CA LYS A 837 19.24 33.74 -3.71
C LYS A 837 18.01 33.02 -4.21
N CYS A 838 16.88 33.70 -4.33
CA CYS A 838 15.59 33.05 -4.57
C CYS A 838 14.75 33.84 -5.57
N VAL A 839 14.18 33.13 -6.55
CA VAL A 839 13.26 33.69 -7.56
C VAL A 839 12.02 34.40 -6.97
N MET A 840 11.57 33.98 -5.78
CA MET A 840 10.53 34.66 -5.00
C MET A 840 11.03 35.94 -4.26
N TYR A 841 11.91 36.75 -4.85
CA TYR A 841 12.40 37.99 -4.23
C TYR A 841 11.65 39.26 -4.71
N ASP A 842 11.61 40.27 -3.84
CA ASP A 842 10.68 41.42 -3.74
C ASP A 842 10.42 42.28 -4.99
N SER A 843 11.38 42.45 -5.92
CA SER A 843 11.15 43.16 -7.19
C SER A 843 12.37 43.20 -8.13
N GLY A 844 12.10 43.33 -9.43
CA GLY A 844 13.03 43.93 -10.41
C GLY A 844 13.92 42.94 -11.16
N PRO A 845 14.57 43.39 -12.26
CA PRO A 845 15.25 42.50 -13.20
C PRO A 845 16.37 41.73 -12.51
N MET A 846 16.26 40.40 -12.51
CA MET A 846 16.94 39.52 -11.56
C MET A 846 18.38 39.19 -11.95
N GLN A 847 19.21 40.21 -12.23
CA GLN A 847 20.66 40.10 -12.48
C GLN A 847 21.41 39.32 -11.38
N TRP A 848 20.85 39.28 -10.16
CA TRP A 848 21.39 38.54 -9.02
C TRP A 848 20.52 37.36 -8.56
N GLY A 849 19.37 37.13 -9.19
CA GLY A 849 18.49 36.00 -8.90
C GLY A 849 19.10 34.70 -9.43
N LEU A 850 19.07 33.63 -8.62
CA LEU A 850 19.78 32.39 -8.94
C LEU A 850 19.02 31.46 -9.92
N HIS A 851 17.98 31.95 -10.59
CA HIS A 851 17.09 31.21 -11.50
C HIS A 851 16.44 29.95 -10.92
N LYS A 852 16.19 29.95 -9.60
CA LYS A 852 15.66 28.80 -8.84
C LYS A 852 15.13 29.19 -7.47
N TYR A 853 14.48 28.23 -6.83
CA TYR A 853 14.13 28.27 -5.41
C TYR A 853 15.38 28.10 -4.55
N CYS A 854 15.54 28.95 -3.53
CA CYS A 854 16.58 28.76 -2.53
C CYS A 854 16.28 27.53 -1.65
N ALA A 855 17.29 27.05 -0.91
CA ALA A 855 17.16 25.93 0.01
C ALA A 855 16.15 26.18 1.15
N THR A 856 15.75 27.43 1.42
CA THR A 856 14.65 27.73 2.34
C THR A 856 13.28 27.48 1.71
N CYS A 857 12.97 28.05 0.52
CA CYS A 857 11.64 27.92 -0.09
C CYS A 857 11.33 26.52 -0.61
N HIS A 858 12.34 25.85 -1.18
CA HIS A 858 12.20 24.55 -1.85
C HIS A 858 11.37 23.51 -1.05
N PRO A 859 11.63 23.22 0.23
CA PRO A 859 10.83 22.27 1.00
C PRO A 859 9.38 22.71 1.29
N TYR A 860 9.08 24.01 1.38
CA TYR A 860 7.70 24.52 1.56
C TYR A 860 6.89 24.23 0.29
N LEU A 861 7.50 24.46 -0.86
CA LEU A 861 6.99 24.09 -2.17
C LEU A 861 6.71 22.59 -2.32
N LEU A 862 7.55 21.73 -1.74
CA LEU A 862 7.28 20.28 -1.71
C LEU A 862 6.01 19.92 -0.92
N VAL A 863 5.50 20.74 -0.01
CA VAL A 863 4.34 20.43 0.85
C VAL A 863 3.10 21.29 0.60
N GLU A 864 3.20 22.32 -0.24
CA GLU A 864 2.11 23.26 -0.55
C GLU A 864 0.97 22.66 -1.42
N ASN A 865 -0.22 23.25 -1.32
CA ASN A 865 -1.44 22.77 -1.95
C ASN A 865 -1.63 23.31 -3.38
N PHE A 866 -1.32 22.48 -4.38
CA PHE A 866 -1.52 22.82 -5.79
C PHE A 866 -2.91 22.37 -6.30
N SER A 867 -3.93 22.25 -5.45
CA SER A 867 -5.30 21.90 -5.90
C SER A 867 -6.04 23.07 -6.58
N SER A 868 -5.52 24.30 -6.44
CA SER A 868 -6.10 25.52 -7.01
C SER A 868 -5.07 26.65 -6.98
N PHE A 869 -5.06 27.50 -8.00
CA PHE A 869 -4.45 28.83 -7.89
C PHE A 869 -5.28 29.72 -6.97
N LYS A 870 -4.60 30.52 -6.15
CA LYS A 870 -5.18 31.45 -5.17
C LYS A 870 -5.09 32.88 -5.71
N ASP A 871 -6.00 33.74 -5.31
CA ASP A 871 -5.79 35.19 -5.42
C ASP A 871 -4.65 35.59 -4.46
N ALA A 872 -3.76 36.49 -4.90
CA ALA A 872 -2.47 36.81 -4.26
C ALA A 872 -2.58 37.97 -3.24
#